data_AF-A0A947UJM4-F1
#
_entry.id   AF-A0A947UJM4-F1
#
_cell.length_a   1.000
_cell.length_b   1.000
_cell.length_c   1.000
_cell.angle_alpha   90.00
_cell.angle_beta   90.00
_cell.angle_gamma   90.00
#
_symmetry.space_group_name_H-M   'P 1'
#
loop_
_entity.id
_entity.type
_entity.pdbx_description
1 polymer ?
#
loop_
_entity_poly.entity_id
_entity_poly.type
_entity_poly.pdbx_seq_one_letter_code
_entity_poly.pdbx_strand_id
1 'polypeptide(L)'
;MTGWEIYAAQTTFPRYIEDWDRLNGLLFDSHPFFDSRFVGALLDHFATGSERLCLYRKNGLVSGALILQPLGWGRWASFRPGQAQITAVLLDDSSLLQDLFKVLPGFVWTVELIAIDPRYSPDFLRPEVLSLVSAQAYTIGVHSDLRFVDYWSGRPKNLKANIRRYSNRLEKEFGSLALVKVTDPCEIESGVDRYGALESSGWKGAAGSAISADNQQGAFYSEVMRRFALDGQASIYEQRVTNRLAASRLVIENKKMGVILKTTYDESLSHIAPGRIQLYRVIEDRLTNKPEQVIEFYTNATRDQTEWATFGCTIQNIQVFRSAFSTNYFAVLKSIQYYLRRSKNLNHDQAKITDGIVVGNAPDLEMLTRVAVSGNFGEPDTFEVSPEWFELLRNEVYRDEAGVKYYYVMDSNELALVLPLRFFKNGPIRTIEGLSNFYTSLYSPMQVPDSKRFILRYLLRAASHEFGGAHVMRFSPMDPDSLIYSELLNELRAIGWIPFRFFCFGNWFLEVTDRWEGYLKKRSANLRSTIKRRSRDFCAVGGTLEVVTGSDQWERIELAIAEYQEVYSASWKIPEPYPDFVPSLIRHLAKTGKLRLGIAYLQGRPIAAQIWICTKTKASIFKLAYDQAYAAHSPGTILTAHLLRHVIENDGVTEVDYLTGDDEYKRHWMGNRRERWGIIAYNPLTLIGLFLFFKELSGRIAKTFWPRKRRQGREKDGGMY
;
A
#
# COMPACT_ATOMS: atom_id res chain seq x y z
N MET A 1 -1.22 35.61 -7.07
CA MET A 1 -0.41 34.75 -7.96
C MET A 1 -0.34 33.37 -7.33
N THR A 2 -0.33 32.31 -8.14
CA THR A 2 -0.22 30.93 -7.68
C THR A 2 1.17 30.42 -8.03
N GLY A 3 1.91 29.87 -7.06
CA GLY A 3 3.27 29.40 -7.30
C GLY A 3 4.10 29.29 -6.03
N TRP A 4 5.34 28.82 -6.22
CA TRP A 4 6.31 28.64 -5.16
C TRP A 4 7.16 29.89 -4.93
N GLU A 5 7.39 30.21 -3.67
CA GLU A 5 8.31 31.23 -3.19
C GLU A 5 9.38 30.58 -2.32
N ILE A 6 10.64 31.03 -2.44
CA ILE A 6 11.78 30.43 -1.76
C ILE A 6 12.53 31.52 -0.99
N TYR A 7 12.70 31.29 0.31
CA TYR A 7 13.36 32.22 1.22
C TYR A 7 14.48 31.53 2.00
N ALA A 8 15.42 32.30 2.55
CA ALA A 8 16.37 31.79 3.53
C ALA A 8 15.60 31.39 4.80
N ALA A 9 15.67 30.12 5.20
CA ALA A 9 14.79 29.60 6.24
C ALA A 9 15.02 30.30 7.59
N GLN A 10 16.27 30.31 8.08
CA GLN A 10 16.62 30.82 9.40
C GLN A 10 16.19 32.28 9.63
N THR A 11 16.37 33.16 8.63
CA THR A 11 16.06 34.60 8.78
C THR A 11 14.60 34.96 8.49
N THR A 12 13.89 34.12 7.74
CA THR A 12 12.55 34.47 7.23
C THR A 12 11.43 33.68 7.93
N PHE A 13 11.72 32.49 8.46
CA PHE A 13 10.74 31.62 9.13
C PHE A 13 9.92 32.33 10.23
N PRO A 14 10.51 33.18 11.10
CA PRO A 14 9.74 33.91 12.12
C PRO A 14 8.58 34.76 11.57
N ARG A 15 8.68 35.23 10.31
CA ARG A 15 7.61 36.03 9.66
C ARG A 15 6.43 35.20 9.19
N TYR A 16 6.58 33.88 9.13
CA TYR A 16 5.62 32.94 8.56
C TYR A 16 5.10 31.91 9.57
N ILE A 17 5.38 32.08 10.86
CA ILE A 17 4.95 31.12 11.90
C ILE A 17 3.44 30.96 11.94
N GLU A 18 2.67 32.03 11.76
CA GLU A 18 1.20 31.98 11.75
C GLU A 18 0.67 31.19 10.54
N ASP A 19 1.23 31.40 9.36
CA ASP A 19 0.88 30.65 8.15
C ASP A 19 1.27 29.16 8.29
N TRP A 20 2.44 28.90 8.87
CA TRP A 20 2.97 27.57 9.11
C TRP A 20 2.10 26.78 10.10
N ASP A 21 1.78 27.36 11.26
CA ASP A 21 0.95 26.70 12.27
C ASP A 21 -0.50 26.57 11.82
N ARG A 22 -1.02 27.54 11.06
CA ARG A 22 -2.33 27.39 10.40
C ARG A 22 -2.33 26.19 9.45
N LEU A 23 -1.29 26.00 8.65
CA LEU A 23 -1.19 24.84 7.76
C LEU A 23 -1.05 23.52 8.52
N ASN A 24 -0.21 23.48 9.55
CA ASN A 24 -0.09 22.33 10.44
C ASN A 24 -1.43 21.97 11.09
N GLY A 25 -2.19 22.98 11.53
CA GLY A 25 -3.55 22.81 12.06
C GLY A 25 -4.54 22.26 11.04
N LEU A 26 -4.54 22.81 9.82
CA LEU A 26 -5.47 22.40 8.75
C LEU A 26 -5.18 21.00 8.20
N LEU A 27 -3.91 20.63 8.09
CA LEU A 27 -3.50 19.38 7.45
C LEU A 27 -3.32 18.25 8.46
N PHE A 28 -2.77 18.54 9.64
CA PHE A 28 -2.17 17.53 10.53
C PHE A 28 -2.49 17.76 12.02
N ASP A 29 -3.64 18.35 12.32
CA ASP A 29 -4.15 18.54 13.69
C ASP A 29 -3.14 19.25 14.63
N SER A 30 -2.38 20.20 14.10
CA SER A 30 -1.36 20.97 14.85
C SER A 30 -0.26 20.08 15.44
N HIS A 31 0.21 19.08 14.69
CA HIS A 31 1.21 18.11 15.13
C HIS A 31 2.40 18.76 15.89
N PRO A 32 2.74 18.34 17.13
CA PRO A 32 3.74 19.03 17.96
C PRO A 32 5.15 19.13 17.35
N PHE A 33 5.62 18.11 16.63
CA PHE A 33 6.90 18.21 15.89
C PHE A 33 6.88 19.16 14.69
N PHE A 34 5.70 19.49 14.18
CA PHE A 34 5.55 20.40 13.04
C PHE A 34 5.18 21.80 13.50
N ASP A 35 5.04 22.02 14.81
CA ASP A 35 4.74 23.33 15.39
C ASP A 35 5.93 24.28 15.20
N SER A 36 5.64 25.55 14.91
CA SER A 36 6.67 26.57 14.70
C SER A 36 7.58 26.75 15.91
N ARG A 37 7.11 26.49 17.13
CA ARG A 37 7.94 26.53 18.35
C ARG A 37 9.04 25.47 18.32
N PHE A 38 8.73 24.29 17.78
CA PHE A 38 9.70 23.19 17.62
C PHE A 38 10.59 23.39 16.38
N VAL A 39 9.98 23.67 15.22
CA VAL A 39 10.69 23.86 13.94
C VAL A 39 11.60 25.08 13.97
N GLY A 40 11.12 26.18 14.56
CA GLY A 40 11.92 27.39 14.78
C GLY A 40 13.15 27.11 15.63
N ALA A 41 12.99 26.39 16.75
CA ALA A 41 14.12 26.00 17.59
C ALA A 41 15.11 25.08 16.84
N LEU A 42 14.64 24.19 15.95
CA LEU A 42 15.54 23.40 15.12
C LEU A 42 16.38 24.29 14.19
N LEU A 43 15.77 25.31 13.59
CA LEU A 43 16.48 26.27 12.74
C LEU A 43 17.47 27.11 13.55
N ASP A 44 17.07 27.62 14.71
CA ASP A 44 17.90 28.45 15.57
C ASP A 44 19.18 27.71 16.00
N HIS A 45 19.04 26.42 16.35
CA HIS A 45 20.14 25.64 16.88
C HIS A 45 20.92 24.86 15.83
N PHE A 46 20.31 24.34 14.76
CA PHE A 46 20.97 23.37 13.87
C PHE A 46 21.03 23.80 12.40
N ALA A 47 20.44 24.93 12.01
CA ALA A 47 20.58 25.43 10.65
C ALA A 47 22.00 25.93 10.38
N THR A 48 22.44 25.74 9.14
CA THR A 48 23.76 26.17 8.64
C THR A 48 23.68 27.42 7.78
N GLY A 49 22.47 27.91 7.48
CA GLY A 49 22.18 29.00 6.55
C GLY A 49 21.95 28.52 5.10
N SER A 50 22.18 27.25 4.81
CA SER A 50 21.91 26.64 3.51
C SER A 50 20.44 26.27 3.30
N GLU A 51 19.66 26.25 4.38
CA GLU A 51 18.27 25.86 4.41
C GLU A 51 17.38 26.90 3.73
N ARG A 52 16.35 26.43 3.05
CA ARG A 52 15.42 27.22 2.25
C ARG A 52 13.98 26.89 2.66
N LEU A 53 13.26 27.92 3.12
CA LEU A 53 11.83 27.85 3.36
C LEU A 53 11.13 27.96 2.00
N CYS A 54 10.45 26.89 1.61
CA CYS A 54 9.69 26.80 0.37
C CYS A 54 8.20 26.94 0.69
N LEU A 55 7.57 28.00 0.21
CA LEU A 55 6.15 28.29 0.44
C LEU A 55 5.40 28.22 -0.87
N TYR A 56 4.33 27.42 -0.92
CA TYR A 56 3.41 27.39 -2.05
C TYR A 56 2.23 28.31 -1.77
N ARG A 57 2.00 29.29 -2.64
CA ARG A 57 0.84 30.19 -2.56
C ARG A 57 -0.23 29.79 -3.56
N LYS A 58 -1.48 29.81 -3.10
CA LYS A 58 -2.68 29.69 -3.92
C LYS A 58 -3.64 30.81 -3.54
N ASN A 59 -4.01 31.63 -4.53
CA ASN A 59 -4.89 32.79 -4.32
C ASN A 59 -4.37 33.77 -3.24
N GLY A 60 -3.05 33.94 -3.14
CA GLY A 60 -2.40 34.84 -2.17
C GLY A 60 -2.15 34.23 -0.79
N LEU A 61 -2.84 33.14 -0.43
CA LEU A 61 -2.66 32.44 0.84
C LEU A 61 -1.55 31.38 0.72
N VAL A 62 -0.76 31.19 1.77
CA VAL A 62 0.18 30.05 1.86
C VAL A 62 -0.65 28.78 2.01
N SER A 63 -0.62 27.89 1.02
CA SER A 63 -1.36 26.63 1.01
C SER A 63 -0.45 25.41 1.07
N GLY A 64 0.87 25.61 1.08
CA GLY A 64 1.83 24.54 1.32
C GLY A 64 3.18 25.06 1.81
N ALA A 65 3.90 24.29 2.60
CA ALA A 65 5.20 24.67 3.13
C ALA A 65 6.11 23.47 3.44
N LEU A 66 7.41 23.65 3.20
CA LEU A 66 8.45 22.73 3.64
C LEU A 66 9.81 23.43 3.68
N ILE A 67 10.79 22.83 4.37
CA ILE A 67 12.15 23.36 4.46
C ILE A 67 13.11 22.37 3.80
N LEU A 68 13.86 22.85 2.80
CA LEU A 68 14.81 22.06 2.03
C LEU A 68 16.23 22.62 2.16
N GLN A 69 17.24 21.78 1.98
CA GLN A 69 18.64 22.14 1.94
C GLN A 69 19.35 21.47 0.75
N PRO A 70 20.33 22.13 0.12
CA PRO A 70 21.09 21.54 -0.97
C PRO A 70 22.08 20.49 -0.44
N LEU A 71 22.15 19.34 -1.12
CA LEU A 71 23.16 18.30 -0.88
C LEU A 71 24.31 18.31 -1.90
N GLY A 72 24.26 19.25 -2.87
CA GLY A 72 25.21 19.33 -3.98
C GLY A 72 24.78 18.51 -5.21
N TRP A 73 25.39 18.84 -6.36
CA TRP A 73 25.15 18.19 -7.66
C TRP A 73 23.66 18.10 -8.06
N GLY A 74 22.87 19.13 -7.75
CA GLY A 74 21.44 19.18 -8.08
C GLY A 74 20.55 18.27 -7.23
N ARG A 75 21.07 17.75 -6.11
CA ARG A 75 20.30 17.01 -5.09
C ARG A 75 19.93 17.96 -3.95
N TRP A 76 18.69 17.82 -3.49
CA TRP A 76 18.17 18.54 -2.32
C TRP A 76 17.58 17.54 -1.34
N ALA A 77 17.50 17.90 -0.07
CA ALA A 77 16.83 17.10 0.95
C ALA A 77 16.04 17.96 1.92
N SER A 78 15.09 17.37 2.63
CA SER A 78 14.41 18.04 3.74
C SER A 78 15.39 18.36 4.87
N PHE A 79 15.23 19.54 5.49
CA PHE A 79 16.00 19.90 6.67
C PHE A 79 15.57 19.03 7.86
N ARG A 80 16.45 18.13 8.29
CA ARG A 80 16.18 17.20 9.38
C ARG A 80 17.44 16.96 10.24
N PRO A 81 17.63 17.78 11.29
CA PRO A 81 18.58 17.49 12.35
C PRO A 81 18.23 16.17 13.08
N GLY A 82 19.19 15.55 13.77
CA GLY A 82 18.98 14.28 14.46
C GLY A 82 17.90 14.32 15.56
N GLN A 83 17.59 15.51 16.07
CA GLN A 83 16.57 15.79 17.08
C GLN A 83 15.14 15.75 16.51
N ALA A 84 14.97 15.84 15.19
CA ALA A 84 13.69 15.68 14.52
C ALA A 84 13.53 14.20 14.11
N GLN A 85 12.70 13.44 14.82
CA GLN A 85 12.45 12.03 14.50
C GLN A 85 11.54 11.87 13.28
N ILE A 86 10.76 12.90 12.96
CA ILE A 86 10.02 13.05 11.71
C ILE A 86 10.17 14.47 11.15
N THR A 87 9.89 14.65 9.86
CA THR A 87 10.03 15.94 9.16
C THR A 87 8.71 16.47 8.66
N ALA A 88 8.48 17.77 8.83
CA ALA A 88 7.28 18.46 8.36
C ALA A 88 7.29 18.61 6.83
N VAL A 89 6.24 18.10 6.17
CA VAL A 89 5.92 18.34 4.77
C VAL A 89 4.47 18.78 4.71
N LEU A 90 4.24 20.09 4.89
CA LEU A 90 2.91 20.70 4.98
C LEU A 90 2.33 20.87 3.57
N LEU A 91 1.94 19.77 2.94
CA LEU A 91 1.33 19.71 1.61
C LEU A 91 0.09 18.84 1.65
N ASP A 92 -0.96 19.25 0.93
CA ASP A 92 -2.16 18.46 0.67
C ASP A 92 -1.99 17.52 -0.55
N ASP A 93 -1.15 17.93 -1.52
CA ASP A 93 -0.87 17.19 -2.74
C ASP A 93 0.63 17.08 -3.02
N SER A 94 1.09 15.84 -3.18
CA SER A 94 2.48 15.51 -3.52
C SER A 94 2.85 15.93 -4.96
N SER A 95 1.88 16.15 -5.84
CA SER A 95 2.11 16.63 -7.21
C SER A 95 2.75 18.02 -7.25
N LEU A 96 2.51 18.85 -6.22
CA LEU A 96 3.05 20.21 -6.10
C LEU A 96 4.59 20.25 -6.11
N LEU A 97 5.24 19.16 -5.71
CA LEU A 97 6.70 19.05 -5.76
C LEU A 97 7.25 19.06 -7.18
N GLN A 98 6.45 18.65 -8.19
CA GLN A 98 6.86 18.73 -9.59
C GLN A 98 7.07 20.18 -10.05
N ASP A 99 6.26 21.11 -9.55
CA ASP A 99 6.44 22.53 -9.80
C ASP A 99 7.59 23.14 -8.98
N LEU A 100 7.85 22.60 -7.79
CA LEU A 100 8.97 23.05 -6.94
C LEU A 100 10.32 22.87 -7.64
N PHE A 101 10.51 21.79 -8.39
CA PHE A 101 11.73 21.57 -9.20
C PHE A 101 12.04 22.70 -10.19
N LYS A 102 11.04 23.47 -10.62
CA LYS A 102 11.21 24.57 -11.59
C LYS A 102 11.75 25.84 -10.94
N VAL A 103 11.52 26.02 -9.65
CA VAL A 103 11.88 27.26 -8.93
C VAL A 103 13.09 27.09 -8.01
N LEU A 104 13.43 25.85 -7.61
CA LEU A 104 14.58 25.61 -6.75
C LEU A 104 15.89 26.10 -7.41
N PRO A 105 16.84 26.65 -6.63
CA PRO A 105 18.11 27.14 -7.18
C PRO A 105 18.92 26.05 -7.90
N GLY A 106 19.32 26.35 -9.13
CA GLY A 106 20.13 25.47 -9.98
C GLY A 106 19.33 24.35 -10.66
N PHE A 107 20.03 23.44 -11.34
CA PHE A 107 19.38 22.28 -11.95
C PHE A 107 19.12 21.21 -10.90
N VAL A 108 17.88 21.13 -10.42
CA VAL A 108 17.46 20.12 -9.44
C VAL A 108 16.84 18.91 -10.14
N TRP A 109 17.43 17.73 -9.93
CA TRP A 109 16.93 16.48 -10.50
C TRP A 109 16.29 15.54 -9.48
N THR A 110 16.55 15.74 -8.18
CA THR A 110 15.90 14.98 -7.10
C THR A 110 15.78 15.76 -5.79
N VAL A 111 14.73 15.47 -5.03
CA VAL A 111 14.48 15.95 -3.66
C VAL A 111 14.27 14.74 -2.76
N GLU A 112 15.02 14.64 -1.66
CA GLU A 112 14.94 13.58 -0.65
C GLU A 112 14.19 14.08 0.58
N LEU A 113 12.98 13.59 0.81
CA LEU A 113 12.21 13.83 2.03
C LEU A 113 12.50 12.69 3.01
N ILE A 114 13.11 13.04 4.15
CA ILE A 114 13.64 12.08 5.11
C ILE A 114 12.72 12.06 6.33
N ALA A 115 12.48 10.88 6.90
CA ALA A 115 11.72 10.70 8.13
C ALA A 115 10.28 11.20 8.05
N ILE A 116 9.55 10.77 7.02
CA ILE A 116 8.16 11.17 6.79
C ILE A 116 7.22 10.17 7.45
N ASP A 117 6.37 10.65 8.35
CA ASP A 117 5.23 9.86 8.81
C ASP A 117 4.12 9.91 7.75
N PRO A 118 3.76 8.78 7.11
CA PRO A 118 2.75 8.77 6.07
C PRO A 118 1.35 9.17 6.55
N ARG A 119 1.10 9.21 7.86
CA ARG A 119 -0.16 9.71 8.44
C ARG A 119 -0.26 11.23 8.37
N TYR A 120 0.88 11.93 8.31
CA TYR A 120 0.98 13.38 8.32
C TYR A 120 1.77 13.90 7.11
N SER A 121 1.46 13.35 5.94
CA SER A 121 2.02 13.75 4.64
C SER A 121 1.04 13.43 3.51
N PRO A 122 1.15 14.05 2.33
CA PRO A 122 0.39 13.59 1.17
C PRO A 122 0.85 12.20 0.74
N ASP A 123 0.04 11.52 -0.09
CA ASP A 123 0.40 10.20 -0.60
C ASP A 123 1.47 10.30 -1.70
N PHE A 124 2.61 9.64 -1.47
CA PHE A 124 3.74 9.59 -2.39
C PHE A 124 3.83 8.30 -3.21
N LEU A 125 2.96 7.32 -2.98
CA LEU A 125 2.93 6.09 -3.76
C LEU A 125 2.09 6.21 -5.05
N ARG A 126 1.39 7.34 -5.24
CA ARG A 126 0.59 7.61 -6.44
C ARG A 126 1.40 7.43 -7.73
N PRO A 127 0.89 6.69 -8.74
CA PRO A 127 1.62 6.42 -9.99
C PRO A 127 2.05 7.67 -10.79
N GLU A 128 1.41 8.81 -10.57
CA GLU A 128 1.68 10.10 -11.20
C GLU A 128 2.92 10.77 -10.61
N VAL A 129 3.24 10.46 -9.35
CA VAL A 129 4.40 11.00 -8.65
C VAL A 129 5.59 10.11 -8.95
N LEU A 130 6.62 10.70 -9.56
CA LEU A 130 7.87 10.02 -9.82
C LEU A 130 8.69 9.92 -8.53
N SER A 131 8.38 8.92 -7.71
CA SER A 131 8.99 8.72 -6.39
C SER A 131 9.58 7.32 -6.22
N LEU A 132 10.45 7.21 -5.21
CA LEU A 132 10.87 5.98 -4.57
C LEU A 132 10.66 6.13 -3.06
N VAL A 133 9.82 5.28 -2.49
CA VAL A 133 9.50 5.25 -1.06
C VAL A 133 10.19 4.05 -0.40
N SER A 134 10.79 4.26 0.75
CA SER A 134 11.50 3.23 1.50
C SER A 134 11.27 3.36 2.99
N ALA A 135 11.20 2.23 3.69
CA ALA A 135 11.13 2.21 5.15
C ALA A 135 12.41 2.81 5.78
N GLN A 136 12.23 3.64 6.80
CA GLN A 136 13.31 4.22 7.61
C GLN A 136 13.34 3.65 9.03
N ALA A 137 12.23 3.77 9.75
CA ALA A 137 12.09 3.37 11.15
C ALA A 137 10.65 2.93 11.41
N TYR A 138 10.45 2.07 12.41
CA TYR A 138 9.11 1.65 12.83
C TYR A 138 8.75 2.34 14.15
N THR A 139 7.83 3.28 14.12
CA THR A 139 7.33 3.98 15.33
C THR A 139 6.07 3.31 15.86
N ILE A 140 5.70 3.67 17.09
CA ILE A 140 4.57 3.15 17.83
C ILE A 140 3.84 4.25 18.58
N GLY A 141 2.59 3.97 18.96
CA GLY A 141 1.85 4.82 19.88
C GLY A 141 0.67 4.12 20.55
N VAL A 142 -0.08 4.90 21.32
CA VAL A 142 -1.29 4.48 22.05
C VAL A 142 -2.46 5.36 21.62
N HIS A 143 -3.56 4.75 21.19
CA HIS A 143 -4.76 5.44 20.71
C HIS A 143 -5.49 6.22 21.81
N SER A 144 -6.22 7.25 21.37
CA SER A 144 -6.93 8.26 22.15
C SER A 144 -8.38 7.90 22.54
N ASP A 145 -8.83 6.69 22.28
CA ASP A 145 -10.22 6.26 22.51
C ASP A 145 -10.33 5.18 23.59
N LEU A 146 -9.20 4.80 24.20
CA LEU A 146 -9.14 3.78 25.23
C LEU A 146 -9.08 4.41 26.61
N ARG A 147 -9.98 3.99 27.51
CA ARG A 147 -9.75 4.21 28.95
C ARG A 147 -8.54 3.40 29.38
N PHE A 148 -7.81 3.88 30.40
CA PHE A 148 -6.61 3.20 30.88
C PHE A 148 -6.85 1.72 31.24
N VAL A 149 -7.98 1.40 31.89
CA VAL A 149 -8.35 0.02 32.25
C VAL A 149 -8.47 -0.87 31.01
N ASP A 150 -9.11 -0.38 29.97
CA ASP A 150 -9.33 -1.11 28.71
C ASP A 150 -7.98 -1.29 27.99
N TYR A 151 -7.18 -0.23 27.88
CA TYR A 151 -5.82 -0.26 27.34
C TYR A 151 -4.95 -1.32 28.04
N TRP A 152 -4.90 -1.28 29.38
CA TRP A 152 -4.05 -2.15 30.17
C TRP A 152 -4.52 -3.60 30.10
N SER A 153 -5.84 -3.84 30.09
CA SER A 153 -6.41 -5.18 29.98
C SER A 153 -5.94 -5.90 28.71
N GLY A 154 -5.89 -5.17 27.57
CA GLY A 154 -5.46 -5.68 26.27
C GLY A 154 -3.94 -5.87 26.11
N ARG A 155 -3.12 -5.53 27.11
CA ARG A 155 -1.67 -5.72 27.04
C ARG A 155 -1.24 -7.18 27.24
N PRO A 156 -0.07 -7.60 26.70
CA PRO A 156 0.45 -8.95 26.90
C PRO A 156 0.57 -9.36 28.37
N LYS A 157 0.26 -10.64 28.69
CA LYS A 157 0.32 -11.17 30.07
C LYS A 157 1.71 -10.98 30.69
N ASN A 158 2.77 -11.18 29.91
CA ASN A 158 4.16 -11.03 30.37
C ASN A 158 4.50 -9.58 30.74
N LEU A 159 4.06 -8.59 29.93
CA LEU A 159 4.23 -7.17 30.25
C LEU A 159 3.58 -6.83 31.59
N LYS A 160 2.32 -7.25 31.79
CA LYS A 160 1.58 -7.01 33.04
C LYS A 160 2.24 -7.64 34.26
N ALA A 161 2.67 -8.90 34.15
CA ALA A 161 3.39 -9.61 35.20
C ALA A 161 4.73 -8.92 35.55
N ASN A 162 5.47 -8.47 34.53
CA ASN A 162 6.72 -7.75 34.71
C ASN A 162 6.52 -6.43 35.48
N ILE A 163 5.54 -5.61 35.10
CA ILE A 163 5.24 -4.36 35.79
C ILE A 163 4.82 -4.59 37.25
N ARG A 164 3.98 -5.60 37.52
CA ARG A 164 3.63 -5.97 38.90
C ARG A 164 4.86 -6.38 39.71
N ARG A 165 5.75 -7.20 39.13
CA ARG A 165 6.99 -7.65 39.78
C ARG A 165 7.92 -6.48 40.10
N TYR A 166 8.12 -5.56 39.16
CA TYR A 166 8.98 -4.39 39.36
C TYR A 166 8.38 -3.44 40.41
N SER A 167 7.07 -3.24 40.40
CA SER A 167 6.36 -2.41 41.39
C SER A 167 6.51 -2.98 42.82
N ASN A 168 6.27 -4.29 42.99
CA ASN A 168 6.44 -4.95 44.30
C ASN A 168 7.88 -4.87 44.82
N ARG A 169 8.87 -5.04 43.94
CA ARG A 169 10.28 -4.94 44.31
C ARG A 169 10.63 -3.53 44.76
N LEU A 170 10.15 -2.53 44.01
CA LEU A 170 10.35 -1.13 44.32
C LEU A 170 9.74 -0.76 45.68
N GLU A 171 8.49 -1.18 45.93
CA GLU A 171 7.82 -0.94 47.22
C GLU A 171 8.57 -1.57 48.40
N LYS A 172 9.09 -2.78 48.21
CA LYS A 172 9.85 -3.49 49.25
C LYS A 172 11.20 -2.84 49.56
N GLU A 173 11.92 -2.38 48.54
CA GLU A 173 13.28 -1.84 48.68
C GLU A 173 13.29 -0.35 49.08
N PHE A 174 12.35 0.44 48.57
CA PHE A 174 12.41 1.90 48.68
C PHE A 174 11.11 2.55 49.20
N GLY A 175 10.07 1.77 49.49
CA GLY A 175 8.78 2.28 49.95
C GLY A 175 7.98 2.93 48.82
N SER A 176 7.34 4.07 49.09
CA SER A 176 6.43 4.72 48.14
C SER A 176 7.15 5.48 47.04
N LEU A 177 6.63 5.36 45.82
CA LEU A 177 7.13 6.05 44.64
C LEU A 177 6.30 7.31 44.34
N ALA A 178 6.94 8.47 44.26
CA ALA A 178 6.30 9.71 43.85
C ALA A 178 6.52 9.94 42.35
N LEU A 179 5.45 10.01 41.55
CA LEU A 179 5.53 10.57 40.20
C LEU A 179 5.26 12.07 40.32
N VAL A 180 6.26 12.90 39.99
CA VAL A 180 6.11 14.35 39.94
C VAL A 180 5.94 14.75 38.49
N LYS A 181 4.93 15.57 38.20
CA LYS A 181 4.68 16.13 36.87
C LYS A 181 4.97 17.63 36.91
N VAL A 182 6.12 18.02 36.38
CA VAL A 182 6.52 19.43 36.29
C VAL A 182 5.85 20.04 35.07
N THR A 183 5.07 21.10 35.29
CA THR A 183 4.34 21.84 34.24
C THR A 183 4.48 23.35 34.38
N ASP A 184 4.92 23.84 35.54
CA ASP A 184 5.17 25.26 35.77
C ASP A 184 6.31 25.74 34.85
N PRO A 185 6.07 26.73 33.98
CA PRO A 185 7.12 27.29 33.10
C PRO A 185 8.39 27.71 33.84
N CYS A 186 8.28 28.17 35.10
CA CYS A 186 9.44 28.57 35.91
C CYS A 186 10.31 27.39 36.35
N GLU A 187 9.76 26.17 36.40
CA GLU A 187 10.46 24.96 36.83
C GLU A 187 10.96 24.09 35.67
N ILE A 188 10.46 24.31 34.45
CA ILE A 188 10.74 23.46 33.29
C ILE A 188 12.23 23.42 32.94
N GLU A 189 12.91 24.56 32.90
CA GLU A 189 14.36 24.61 32.62
C GLU A 189 15.15 23.77 33.64
N SER A 190 14.88 23.96 34.93
CA SER A 190 15.49 23.17 36.00
C SER A 190 15.20 21.66 35.87
N GLY A 191 14.03 21.30 35.33
CA GLY A 191 13.67 19.91 35.05
C GLY A 191 14.44 19.32 33.86
N VAL A 192 14.70 20.12 32.82
CA VAL A 192 15.57 19.72 31.70
C VAL A 192 17.01 19.54 32.18
N ASP A 193 17.50 20.40 33.07
CA ASP A 193 18.84 20.26 33.67
C ASP A 193 18.96 18.95 34.47
N ARG A 194 17.94 18.64 35.31
CA ARG A 194 17.89 17.36 36.04
C ARG A 194 17.81 16.15 35.11
N TYR A 195 17.05 16.24 34.02
CA TYR A 195 17.04 15.22 32.97
C TYR A 195 18.45 15.01 32.41
N GLY A 196 19.14 16.10 32.07
CA GLY A 196 20.47 16.06 31.45
C GLY A 196 21.56 15.49 32.36
N ALA A 197 21.53 15.88 33.64
CA ALA A 197 22.41 15.31 34.66
C ALA A 197 22.21 13.80 34.80
N LEU A 198 20.95 13.34 34.78
CA LEU A 198 20.63 11.91 34.84
C LEU A 198 21.10 11.15 33.59
N GLU A 199 20.86 11.68 32.39
CA GLU A 199 21.33 11.06 31.13
C GLU A 199 22.85 11.00 31.02
N SER A 200 23.55 12.03 31.51
CA SER A 200 25.02 12.09 31.50
C SER A 200 25.67 11.11 32.47
N SER A 201 24.98 10.75 33.56
CA SER A 201 25.45 9.76 34.55
C SER A 201 25.35 8.29 34.10
N GLY A 202 24.68 8.02 32.96
CA GLY A 202 24.50 6.68 32.39
C GLY A 202 25.41 6.36 31.19
N TRP A 203 25.23 5.19 30.56
CA TRP A 203 26.05 4.68 29.44
C TRP A 203 26.03 5.57 28.18
N LYS A 204 25.09 6.51 28.08
CA LYS A 204 24.98 7.46 26.94
C LYS A 204 25.96 8.64 27.00
N GLY A 205 26.61 8.88 28.14
CA GLY A 205 27.68 9.90 28.24
C GLY A 205 28.87 9.63 27.30
N ALA A 206 29.14 8.36 26.99
CA ALA A 206 30.29 7.96 26.16
C ALA A 206 30.16 8.28 24.66
N ALA A 207 28.95 8.57 24.17
CA ALA A 207 28.67 8.82 22.74
C ALA A 207 28.46 10.30 22.39
N GLY A 208 28.64 11.24 23.34
CA GLY A 208 28.53 12.68 23.11
C GLY A 208 27.14 13.19 22.69
N SER A 209 26.09 12.40 22.92
CA SER A 209 24.70 12.68 22.50
C SER A 209 23.73 12.88 23.68
N ALA A 210 24.27 13.06 24.88
CA ALA A 210 23.50 13.39 26.07
C ALA A 210 23.00 14.84 25.99
N ILE A 211 21.81 15.10 26.51
CA ILE A 211 21.32 16.44 26.80
C ILE A 211 22.16 16.96 27.98
N SER A 212 23.02 17.94 27.75
CA SER A 212 23.76 18.63 28.82
C SER A 212 23.52 20.12 28.68
N ALA A 213 23.41 20.84 29.80
CA ALA A 213 23.24 22.29 29.82
C ALA A 213 24.29 23.01 28.96
N ASP A 214 25.50 22.45 28.89
CA ASP A 214 26.64 23.04 28.18
C ASP A 214 26.73 22.68 26.70
N ASN A 215 25.77 21.92 26.15
CA ASN A 215 25.81 21.53 24.75
C ASN A 215 24.58 22.00 23.97
N GLN A 216 24.77 22.08 22.65
CA GLN A 216 23.76 22.56 21.69
C GLN A 216 22.45 21.78 21.78
N GLN A 217 22.50 20.48 22.14
CA GLN A 217 21.32 19.65 22.28
C GLN A 217 20.52 19.99 23.55
N GLY A 218 21.20 20.26 24.67
CA GLY A 218 20.57 20.75 25.90
C GLY A 218 19.87 22.08 25.67
N ALA A 219 20.59 23.05 25.11
CA ALA A 219 20.03 24.36 24.79
C ALA A 219 18.76 24.26 23.91
N PHE A 220 18.78 23.38 22.90
CA PHE A 220 17.62 23.11 22.06
C PHE A 220 16.42 22.56 22.85
N TYR A 221 16.60 21.53 23.68
CA TYR A 221 15.48 20.94 24.42
C TYR A 221 14.98 21.87 25.53
N SER A 222 15.85 22.63 26.20
CA SER A 222 15.44 23.66 27.15
C SER A 222 14.56 24.71 26.48
N GLU A 223 14.96 25.21 25.30
CA GLU A 223 14.18 26.20 24.56
C GLU A 223 12.84 25.64 24.06
N VAL A 224 12.81 24.42 23.51
CA VAL A 224 11.56 23.76 23.08
C VAL A 224 10.61 23.60 24.27
N MET A 225 11.09 23.04 25.38
CA MET A 225 10.26 22.80 26.55
C MET A 225 9.75 24.12 27.14
N ARG A 226 10.58 25.16 27.20
CA ARG A 226 10.19 26.50 27.66
C ARG A 226 9.10 27.10 26.75
N ARG A 227 9.28 27.08 25.43
CA ARG A 227 8.30 27.61 24.46
C ARG A 227 6.94 26.94 24.59
N PHE A 228 6.90 25.62 24.74
CA PHE A 228 5.64 24.87 24.90
C PHE A 228 5.04 25.02 26.31
N ALA A 229 5.86 25.23 27.35
CA ALA A 229 5.39 25.41 28.72
C ALA A 229 4.55 26.68 28.87
N LEU A 230 4.90 27.76 28.15
CA LEU A 230 4.15 29.02 28.18
C LEU A 230 2.66 28.86 27.86
N ASP A 231 2.32 27.85 27.05
CA ASP A 231 0.92 27.52 26.68
C ASP A 231 0.37 26.30 27.45
N GLY A 232 1.07 25.83 28.48
CA GLY A 232 0.70 24.62 29.24
C GLY A 232 0.81 23.33 28.43
N GLN A 233 1.67 23.30 27.41
CA GLN A 233 1.83 22.22 26.44
C GLN A 233 3.17 21.47 26.55
N ALA A 234 3.86 21.65 27.67
CA ALA A 234 5.06 20.89 28.03
C ALA A 234 4.87 20.22 29.39
N SER A 235 5.43 19.02 29.55
CA SER A 235 5.45 18.33 30.84
C SER A 235 6.74 17.54 30.99
N ILE A 236 7.31 17.55 32.20
CA ILE A 236 8.40 16.66 32.58
C ILE A 236 7.88 15.71 33.64
N TYR A 237 7.89 14.42 33.33
CA TYR A 237 7.55 13.38 34.29
C TYR A 237 8.82 12.91 34.99
N GLU A 238 8.87 13.06 36.31
CA GLU A 238 9.99 12.69 37.15
C GLU A 238 9.59 11.58 38.11
N GLN A 239 10.32 10.48 38.04
CA GLN A 239 10.09 9.34 38.91
C GLN A 239 10.99 9.43 40.16
N ARG A 240 10.37 9.87 41.25
CA ARG A 240 10.86 9.98 42.63
C ARG A 240 11.07 8.67 43.38
N VAL A 241 12.29 8.21 43.67
CA VAL A 241 12.51 7.14 44.67
C VAL A 241 13.21 7.74 45.89
N THR A 242 12.53 7.71 47.04
CA THR A 242 12.91 8.45 48.25
C THR A 242 13.11 9.95 47.97
N ASN A 243 14.34 10.39 47.67
CA ASN A 243 14.67 11.76 47.24
C ASN A 243 15.56 11.79 45.98
N ARG A 244 15.79 10.64 45.33
CA ARG A 244 16.63 10.49 44.13
C ARG A 244 15.76 10.36 42.88
N LEU A 245 16.15 11.06 41.81
CA LEU A 245 15.50 10.95 40.51
C LEU A 245 15.87 9.61 39.84
N ALA A 246 14.91 8.70 39.72
CA ALA A 246 15.12 7.36 39.17
C ALA A 246 14.85 7.28 37.66
N ALA A 247 13.92 8.09 37.14
CA ALA A 247 13.64 8.21 35.72
C ALA A 247 13.10 9.60 35.38
N SER A 248 13.34 10.07 34.17
CA SER A 248 12.80 11.34 33.68
C SER A 248 12.37 11.23 32.21
N ARG A 249 11.29 11.95 31.87
CA ARG A 249 10.72 11.97 30.52
C ARG A 249 10.20 13.34 30.14
N LEU A 250 10.64 13.83 29.00
CA LEU A 250 10.20 15.10 28.40
C LEU A 250 9.04 14.84 27.43
N VAL A 251 7.96 15.60 27.56
CA VAL A 251 6.76 15.49 26.73
C VAL A 251 6.33 16.88 26.27
N ILE A 252 6.05 17.01 24.96
CA ILE A 252 5.31 18.15 24.39
C ILE A 252 3.99 17.65 23.84
N GLU A 253 2.99 18.52 23.78
CA GLU A 253 1.63 18.10 23.45
C GLU A 253 0.83 19.22 22.79
N ASN A 254 -0.26 18.83 22.14
CA ASN A 254 -1.32 19.72 21.71
C ASN A 254 -2.66 19.21 22.29
N LYS A 255 -3.80 19.57 21.70
CA LYS A 255 -5.12 19.09 22.16
C LYS A 255 -5.41 17.62 21.84
N LYS A 256 -4.82 17.05 20.80
CA LYS A 256 -5.10 15.70 20.25
C LYS A 256 -3.93 14.71 20.36
N MET A 257 -2.73 15.18 20.73
CA MET A 257 -1.52 14.37 20.71
C MET A 257 -0.54 14.78 21.81
N GLY A 258 0.05 13.80 22.47
CA GLY A 258 1.25 13.95 23.30
C GLY A 258 2.43 13.20 22.70
N VAL A 259 3.55 13.89 22.51
CA VAL A 259 4.79 13.31 21.95
C VAL A 259 5.81 13.14 23.07
N ILE A 260 6.25 11.90 23.27
CA ILE A 260 7.38 11.60 24.15
C ILE A 260 8.69 11.92 23.41
N LEU A 261 9.38 12.98 23.81
CA LEU A 261 10.60 13.43 23.14
C LEU A 261 11.82 12.59 23.52
N LYS A 262 12.01 12.44 24.83
CA LYS A 262 13.26 11.98 25.44
C LYS A 262 12.96 11.26 26.75
N THR A 263 13.69 10.18 27.00
CA THR A 263 13.54 9.37 28.21
C THR A 263 14.92 8.93 28.69
N THR A 264 15.12 9.02 29.99
CA THR A 264 16.35 8.59 30.68
C THR A 264 16.01 7.97 32.03
N TYR A 265 16.91 7.17 32.56
CA TYR A 265 16.76 6.56 33.88
C TYR A 265 18.11 6.29 34.54
N ASP A 266 18.07 6.13 35.85
CA ASP A 266 19.24 5.80 36.66
C ASP A 266 19.59 4.32 36.51
N GLU A 267 20.73 4.03 35.89
CA GLU A 267 21.14 2.66 35.60
C GLU A 267 21.48 1.83 36.84
N SER A 268 21.88 2.50 37.94
CA SER A 268 22.07 1.82 39.22
C SER A 268 20.77 1.23 39.78
N LEU A 269 19.63 1.65 39.24
CA LEU A 269 18.29 1.15 39.57
C LEU A 269 17.72 0.24 38.48
N SER A 270 18.51 -0.20 37.49
CA SER A 270 18.03 -1.00 36.36
C SER A 270 17.33 -2.31 36.77
N HIS A 271 17.68 -2.90 37.92
CA HIS A 271 17.05 -4.11 38.46
C HIS A 271 15.57 -3.92 38.85
N ILE A 272 15.11 -2.68 39.06
CA ILE A 272 13.70 -2.32 39.27
C ILE A 272 13.04 -1.70 38.03
N ALA A 273 13.75 -1.62 36.90
CA ALA A 273 13.24 -1.11 35.62
C ALA A 273 12.47 0.23 35.72
N PRO A 274 13.07 1.29 36.29
CA PRO A 274 12.37 2.54 36.64
C PRO A 274 11.74 3.22 35.42
N GLY A 275 12.39 3.15 34.25
CA GLY A 275 11.82 3.69 33.00
C GLY A 275 10.53 2.98 32.54
N ARG A 276 10.37 1.67 32.82
CA ARG A 276 9.14 0.92 32.50
C ARG A 276 8.01 1.26 33.46
N ILE A 277 8.31 1.41 34.75
CA ILE A 277 7.33 1.84 35.76
C ILE A 277 6.87 3.27 35.45
N GLN A 278 7.80 4.17 35.14
CA GLN A 278 7.45 5.54 34.75
C GLN A 278 6.56 5.54 33.48
N LEU A 279 6.91 4.76 32.45
CA LEU A 279 6.08 4.66 31.24
C LEU A 279 4.65 4.20 31.55
N TYR A 280 4.49 3.18 32.40
CA TYR A 280 3.17 2.75 32.87
C TYR A 280 2.38 3.90 33.48
N ARG A 281 2.97 4.63 34.43
CA ARG A 281 2.28 5.74 35.11
C ARG A 281 2.03 6.95 34.22
N VAL A 282 2.90 7.21 33.25
CA VAL A 282 2.69 8.26 32.24
C VAL A 282 1.49 7.90 31.35
N ILE A 283 1.39 6.66 30.89
CA ILE A 283 0.22 6.24 30.10
C ILE A 283 -1.05 6.29 30.96
N GLU A 284 -0.99 5.87 32.22
CA GLU A 284 -2.10 5.97 33.18
C GLU A 284 -2.57 7.41 33.36
N ASP A 285 -1.65 8.35 33.67
CA ASP A 285 -1.96 9.78 33.80
C ASP A 285 -2.62 10.32 32.53
N ARG A 286 -2.04 10.02 31.36
CA ARG A 286 -2.51 10.58 30.10
C ARG A 286 -3.85 10.02 29.66
N LEU A 287 -4.06 8.70 29.71
CA LEU A 287 -5.35 8.12 29.34
C LEU A 287 -6.46 8.45 30.34
N THR A 288 -6.12 8.79 31.59
CA THR A 288 -7.09 9.22 32.60
C THR A 288 -7.45 10.69 32.44
N ASN A 289 -6.45 11.57 32.31
CA ASN A 289 -6.64 13.02 32.34
C ASN A 289 -6.82 13.64 30.94
N LYS A 290 -6.40 12.94 29.88
CA LYS A 290 -6.45 13.39 28.49
C LYS A 290 -6.81 12.22 27.56
N PRO A 291 -7.98 11.56 27.76
CA PRO A 291 -8.33 10.37 27.01
C PRO A 291 -8.26 10.59 25.50
N GLU A 292 -8.75 11.74 25.01
CA GLU A 292 -8.75 12.10 23.58
C GLU A 292 -7.36 12.35 22.95
N GLN A 293 -6.25 12.14 23.67
CA GLN A 293 -4.92 12.34 23.13
C GLN A 293 -4.20 11.06 22.78
N VAL A 294 -3.75 10.97 21.52
CA VAL A 294 -2.84 9.91 21.08
C VAL A 294 -1.48 10.13 21.74
N ILE A 295 -0.88 9.06 22.26
CA ILE A 295 0.49 9.09 22.79
C ILE A 295 1.43 8.59 21.71
N GLU A 296 2.28 9.46 21.19
CA GLU A 296 3.27 9.14 20.16
C GLU A 296 4.67 8.98 20.76
N PHE A 297 5.39 7.94 20.33
CA PHE A 297 6.74 7.65 20.82
C PHE A 297 7.83 8.14 19.88
N TYR A 298 7.53 8.25 18.58
CA TYR A 298 8.48 8.62 17.51
C TYR A 298 9.89 8.03 17.70
N THR A 299 9.94 6.71 17.85
CA THR A 299 11.17 5.95 18.07
C THR A 299 11.34 4.91 16.96
N ASN A 300 12.51 4.30 16.86
CA ASN A 300 12.66 3.02 16.16
C ASN A 300 12.37 1.91 17.17
N ALA A 301 11.13 1.42 17.17
CA ALA A 301 10.59 0.58 18.22
C ALA A 301 11.28 -0.79 18.28
N THR A 302 11.73 -1.16 19.48
CA THR A 302 12.17 -2.52 19.80
C THR A 302 10.96 -3.41 20.12
N ARG A 303 11.14 -4.73 20.10
CA ARG A 303 10.08 -5.70 20.46
C ARG A 303 9.46 -5.38 21.82
N ASP A 304 10.27 -5.11 22.83
CA ASP A 304 9.82 -4.75 24.18
C ASP A 304 8.97 -3.47 24.21
N GLN A 305 9.24 -2.52 23.31
CA GLN A 305 8.45 -1.29 23.19
C GLN A 305 7.10 -1.55 22.51
N THR A 306 7.05 -2.46 21.52
CA THR A 306 5.79 -2.81 20.84
C THR A 306 4.75 -3.42 21.78
N GLU A 307 5.16 -4.04 22.89
CA GLU A 307 4.23 -4.56 23.91
C GLU A 307 3.31 -3.47 24.49
N TRP A 308 3.79 -2.21 24.53
CA TRP A 308 3.06 -1.06 25.05
C TRP A 308 2.12 -0.41 24.02
N ALA A 309 2.31 -0.71 22.73
CA ALA A 309 1.69 0.00 21.64
C ALA A 309 0.32 -0.55 21.27
N THR A 310 -0.63 0.31 20.92
CA THR A 310 -1.90 -0.13 20.31
C THR A 310 -1.85 -0.04 18.79
N PHE A 311 -0.90 0.73 18.25
CA PHE A 311 -0.64 0.79 16.82
C PHE A 311 0.86 0.99 16.56
N GLY A 312 1.27 0.75 15.32
CA GLY A 312 2.59 1.13 14.82
C GLY A 312 2.53 1.68 13.40
N CYS A 313 3.58 2.41 13.03
CA CYS A 313 3.68 3.06 11.73
C CYS A 313 5.12 2.97 11.22
N THR A 314 5.29 2.61 9.94
CA THR A 314 6.60 2.67 9.28
C THR A 314 6.84 4.08 8.75
N ILE A 315 7.75 4.80 9.40
CA ILE A 315 8.31 6.07 8.92
C ILE A 315 9.09 5.84 7.63
N GLN A 316 8.97 6.78 6.69
CA GLN A 316 9.40 6.61 5.30
C GLN A 316 10.48 7.62 4.91
N ASN A 317 11.39 7.18 4.05
CA ASN A 317 12.20 8.05 3.21
C ASN A 317 11.58 8.08 1.81
N ILE A 318 11.35 9.27 1.28
CA ILE A 318 10.75 9.49 -0.03
C ILE A 318 11.75 10.25 -0.88
N GLN A 319 12.15 9.66 -1.99
CA GLN A 319 12.96 10.33 -2.99
C GLN A 319 12.08 10.67 -4.19
N VAL A 320 11.93 11.96 -4.48
CA VAL A 320 11.14 12.47 -5.62
C VAL A 320 12.09 12.85 -6.75
N PHE A 321 11.68 12.57 -7.98
CA PHE A 321 12.46 12.82 -9.19
C PHE A 321 11.78 13.85 -10.09
N ARG A 322 12.60 14.69 -10.73
CA ARG A 322 12.14 15.71 -11.70
C ARG A 322 11.48 15.10 -12.93
N SER A 323 11.96 13.95 -13.38
CA SER A 323 11.55 13.34 -14.65
C SER A 323 11.79 11.84 -14.67
N ALA A 324 11.09 11.13 -15.57
CA ALA A 324 11.26 9.69 -15.74
C ALA A 324 12.71 9.33 -16.12
N PHE A 325 13.40 10.20 -16.85
CA PHE A 325 14.83 10.07 -17.13
C PHE A 325 15.66 10.05 -15.84
N SER A 326 15.38 10.98 -14.91
CA SER A 326 16.07 11.08 -13.61
C SER A 326 15.82 9.83 -12.76
N THR A 327 14.59 9.31 -12.75
CA THR A 327 14.23 8.06 -12.07
C THR A 327 15.00 6.87 -12.63
N ASN A 328 15.07 6.74 -13.96
CA ASN A 328 15.78 5.64 -14.62
C ASN A 328 17.30 5.72 -14.39
N TYR A 329 17.87 6.92 -14.48
CA TYR A 329 19.29 7.16 -14.18
C TYR A 329 19.62 6.76 -12.73
N PHE A 330 18.79 7.19 -11.77
CA PHE A 330 18.95 6.81 -10.37
C PHE A 330 18.83 5.30 -10.17
N ALA A 331 17.86 4.65 -10.82
CA ALA A 331 17.69 3.20 -10.74
C ALA A 331 18.94 2.45 -11.22
N VAL A 332 19.53 2.87 -12.36
CA VAL A 332 20.80 2.29 -12.86
C VAL A 332 21.93 2.48 -11.85
N LEU A 333 22.12 3.69 -11.32
CA LEU A 333 23.15 3.96 -10.30
C LEU A 333 22.96 3.08 -9.05
N LYS A 334 21.72 2.97 -8.56
CA LYS A 334 21.38 2.15 -7.40
C LYS A 334 21.67 0.67 -7.66
N SER A 335 21.39 0.17 -8.85
CA SER A 335 21.67 -1.22 -9.23
C SER A 335 23.17 -1.50 -9.29
N ILE A 336 23.97 -0.56 -9.82
CA ILE A 336 25.44 -0.67 -9.80
C ILE A 336 25.94 -0.66 -8.35
N GLN A 337 25.47 0.27 -7.52
CA GLN A 337 25.83 0.31 -6.09
C GLN A 337 25.46 -1.00 -5.38
N TYR A 338 24.27 -1.54 -5.67
CA TYR A 338 23.83 -2.83 -5.14
C TYR A 338 24.75 -3.96 -5.59
N TYR A 339 25.12 -4.03 -6.86
CA TYR A 339 26.07 -5.02 -7.39
C TYR A 339 27.44 -4.93 -6.70
N LEU A 340 27.98 -3.71 -6.55
CA LEU A 340 29.26 -3.48 -5.88
C LEU A 340 29.21 -3.85 -4.39
N ARG A 341 28.07 -3.60 -3.72
CA ARG A 341 27.85 -4.00 -2.31
C ARG A 341 27.57 -5.49 -2.15
N ARG A 342 26.97 -6.15 -3.15
CA ARG A 342 26.71 -7.59 -3.20
C ARG A 342 28.01 -8.40 -3.19
N SER A 343 29.10 -7.85 -3.72
CA SER A 343 30.45 -8.44 -3.60
C SER A 343 31.00 -8.41 -2.16
N LYS A 344 30.41 -7.63 -1.24
CA LYS A 344 30.89 -7.49 0.15
C LYS A 344 29.96 -8.03 1.22
N ASN A 345 28.66 -8.17 0.98
CA ASN A 345 27.71 -8.60 2.01
C ASN A 345 26.49 -9.32 1.42
N LEU A 346 26.60 -10.64 1.24
CA LEU A 346 25.43 -11.51 1.05
C LEU A 346 24.73 -11.83 2.39
N ASN A 347 25.40 -11.61 3.53
CA ASN A 347 24.88 -11.95 4.86
C ASN A 347 24.21 -10.79 5.62
N HIS A 348 24.35 -9.54 5.17
CA HIS A 348 23.89 -8.37 5.95
C HIS A 348 22.44 -7.93 5.64
N ASP A 349 21.93 -8.20 4.44
CA ASP A 349 20.54 -7.88 4.06
C ASP A 349 19.52 -8.94 4.52
N GLN A 350 19.97 -10.16 4.85
CA GLN A 350 19.17 -11.14 5.61
C GLN A 350 19.15 -10.81 7.13
N ALA A 351 20.11 -10.03 7.63
CA ALA A 351 20.26 -9.75 9.07
C ALA A 351 19.39 -8.58 9.58
N LYS A 352 18.62 -7.91 8.71
CA LYS A 352 17.50 -7.05 9.11
C LYS A 352 16.17 -7.63 8.62
N ILE A 353 15.98 -8.92 8.84
CA ILE A 353 14.65 -9.43 9.13
C ILE A 353 14.22 -8.72 10.42
N THR A 354 13.24 -7.82 10.34
CA THR A 354 12.49 -7.41 11.54
C THR A 354 11.99 -8.68 12.20
N ASP A 355 12.28 -8.87 13.50
CA ASP A 355 11.88 -10.04 14.30
C ASP A 355 10.46 -10.50 13.92
N GLY A 356 10.35 -11.65 13.26
CA GLY A 356 9.06 -12.28 12.89
C GLY A 356 8.70 -12.34 11.40
N ILE A 357 9.49 -11.78 10.48
CA ILE A 357 9.24 -11.93 9.03
C ILE A 357 9.99 -13.15 8.46
N VAL A 358 9.27 -14.12 7.90
CA VAL A 358 9.85 -15.29 7.20
C VAL A 358 9.43 -15.26 5.73
N VAL A 359 10.39 -15.41 4.83
CA VAL A 359 10.14 -15.47 3.39
C VAL A 359 10.34 -16.90 2.92
N GLY A 360 9.36 -17.44 2.21
CA GLY A 360 9.43 -18.77 1.63
C GLY A 360 8.90 -18.82 0.21
N ASN A 361 9.00 -20.00 -0.39
CA ASN A 361 8.29 -20.34 -1.62
C ASN A 361 7.69 -21.74 -1.50
N ALA A 362 6.64 -21.98 -2.29
CA ALA A 362 5.97 -23.26 -2.41
C ALA A 362 5.71 -23.56 -3.90
N PRO A 363 5.77 -24.84 -4.32
CA PRO A 363 5.39 -25.24 -5.67
C PRO A 363 3.88 -25.17 -5.89
N ASP A 364 3.10 -25.33 -4.81
CA ASP A 364 1.65 -25.37 -4.82
C ASP A 364 1.03 -24.71 -3.57
N LEU A 365 -0.26 -24.35 -3.67
CA LEU A 365 -0.98 -23.76 -2.55
C LEU A 365 -1.29 -24.78 -1.44
N GLU A 366 -1.25 -26.08 -1.72
CA GLU A 366 -1.43 -27.12 -0.70
C GLU A 366 -0.27 -27.13 0.30
N MET A 367 0.96 -27.12 -0.19
CA MET A 367 2.16 -27.00 0.63
C MET A 367 2.18 -25.68 1.40
N LEU A 368 1.72 -24.59 0.77
CA LEU A 368 1.60 -23.31 1.46
C LEU A 368 0.63 -23.39 2.65
N THR A 369 -0.51 -24.08 2.49
CA THR A 369 -1.49 -24.31 3.56
C THR A 369 -0.91 -25.18 4.70
N ARG A 370 0.03 -26.08 4.39
CA ARG A 370 0.72 -26.90 5.41
C ARG A 370 1.77 -26.09 6.21
N VAL A 371 2.35 -25.06 5.60
CA VAL A 371 3.41 -24.25 6.22
C VAL A 371 2.84 -23.03 6.96
N ALA A 372 1.69 -22.51 6.55
CA ALA A 372 1.03 -21.39 7.19
C ALA A 372 -0.05 -21.86 8.19
N VAL A 373 0.07 -21.42 9.45
CA VAL A 373 -0.84 -21.83 10.55
C VAL A 373 -2.26 -21.29 10.37
N SER A 374 -2.39 -20.15 9.69
CA SER A 374 -3.66 -19.58 9.24
C SER A 374 -3.38 -18.37 8.36
N GLY A 375 -4.21 -18.16 7.33
CA GLY A 375 -4.18 -16.98 6.47
C GLY A 375 -5.57 -16.81 5.87
N ASN A 376 -6.38 -15.93 6.43
CA ASN A 376 -7.67 -15.61 5.84
C ASN A 376 -7.46 -14.47 4.82
N PHE A 377 -7.26 -14.82 3.55
CA PHE A 377 -7.19 -13.84 2.46
C PHE A 377 -8.50 -13.07 2.24
N GLY A 378 -9.56 -13.37 3.01
CA GLY A 378 -10.93 -12.96 2.72
C GLY A 378 -11.46 -13.71 1.51
N GLU A 379 -12.78 -13.76 1.34
CA GLU A 379 -13.34 -14.10 0.03
C GLU A 379 -13.18 -12.86 -0.86
N PRO A 380 -12.32 -12.89 -1.89
CA PRO A 380 -12.19 -11.72 -2.75
C PRO A 380 -13.49 -11.56 -3.56
N ASP A 381 -13.97 -10.33 -3.69
CA ASP A 381 -15.10 -10.02 -4.57
C ASP A 381 -14.79 -10.34 -6.04
N THR A 382 -13.50 -10.45 -6.39
CA THR A 382 -13.03 -10.89 -7.71
C THR A 382 -12.41 -12.28 -7.62
N PHE A 383 -13.01 -13.27 -8.30
CA PHE A 383 -12.53 -14.66 -8.29
C PHE A 383 -11.12 -14.83 -8.89
N GLU A 384 -10.75 -14.02 -9.87
CA GLU A 384 -9.46 -14.17 -10.59
C GLU A 384 -8.21 -13.81 -9.78
N VAL A 385 -8.40 -13.30 -8.56
CA VAL A 385 -7.30 -13.05 -7.60
C VAL A 385 -7.34 -14.04 -6.43
N SER A 386 -8.13 -15.11 -6.53
CA SER A 386 -8.29 -16.09 -5.46
C SER A 386 -7.30 -17.25 -5.59
N PRO A 387 -7.01 -17.97 -4.49
CA PRO A 387 -6.19 -19.18 -4.52
C PRO A 387 -6.71 -20.20 -5.56
N GLU A 388 -8.03 -20.36 -5.65
CA GLU A 388 -8.66 -21.32 -6.54
C GLU A 388 -8.44 -21.01 -8.02
N TRP A 389 -8.43 -19.73 -8.40
CA TRP A 389 -8.09 -19.32 -9.77
C TRP A 389 -6.66 -19.68 -10.13
N PHE A 390 -5.71 -19.40 -9.22
CA PHE A 390 -4.30 -19.71 -9.46
C PHE A 390 -4.02 -21.21 -9.53
N GLU A 391 -4.68 -22.01 -8.67
CA GLU A 391 -4.62 -23.47 -8.77
C GLU A 391 -5.21 -23.98 -10.08
N LEU A 392 -6.33 -23.42 -10.56
CA LEU A 392 -6.92 -23.78 -11.84
C LEU A 392 -5.95 -23.48 -12.99
N LEU A 393 -5.33 -22.30 -13.01
CA LEU A 393 -4.30 -21.98 -14.01
C LEU A 393 -3.13 -22.96 -13.94
N ARG A 394 -2.58 -23.25 -12.76
CA ARG A 394 -1.49 -24.22 -12.63
C ARG A 394 -1.91 -25.60 -13.16
N ASN A 395 -3.06 -26.09 -12.72
CA ASN A 395 -3.51 -27.46 -12.97
C ASN A 395 -4.09 -27.68 -14.36
N GLU A 396 -4.49 -26.65 -15.10
CA GLU A 396 -5.16 -26.82 -16.40
C GLU A 396 -4.41 -26.15 -17.56
N VAL A 397 -3.58 -25.15 -17.26
CA VAL A 397 -2.83 -24.37 -18.27
C VAL A 397 -1.34 -24.70 -18.21
N TYR A 398 -0.80 -24.85 -17.00
CA TYR A 398 0.65 -24.97 -16.77
C TYR A 398 1.07 -26.30 -16.13
N ARG A 399 0.30 -27.39 -16.35
CA ARG A 399 0.47 -28.72 -15.71
C ARG A 399 1.92 -29.20 -15.67
N ASP A 400 2.63 -29.05 -16.79
CA ASP A 400 3.99 -29.60 -16.97
C ASP A 400 5.09 -28.53 -16.87
N GLU A 401 4.75 -27.30 -16.49
CA GLU A 401 5.74 -26.25 -16.34
C GLU A 401 6.27 -26.18 -14.91
N ALA A 402 7.52 -26.64 -14.71
CA ALA A 402 8.28 -26.43 -13.47
C ALA A 402 8.50 -24.94 -13.10
N GLY A 403 8.00 -24.03 -13.94
CA GLY A 403 8.10 -22.59 -13.79
C GLY A 403 7.03 -21.96 -12.92
N VAL A 404 6.01 -22.64 -12.41
CA VAL A 404 5.02 -22.00 -11.51
C VAL A 404 5.46 -22.10 -10.05
N LYS A 405 5.48 -20.98 -9.32
CA LYS A 405 5.77 -20.93 -7.88
C LYS A 405 4.98 -19.85 -7.15
N TYR A 406 4.72 -20.10 -5.86
CA TYR A 406 4.09 -19.17 -4.94
C TYR A 406 5.12 -18.68 -3.92
N TYR A 407 5.50 -17.41 -4.00
CA TYR A 407 6.36 -16.79 -3.00
C TYR A 407 5.50 -16.23 -1.88
N TYR A 408 5.90 -16.38 -0.62
CA TYR A 408 5.08 -15.94 0.50
C TYR A 408 5.89 -15.30 1.63
N VAL A 409 5.25 -14.38 2.34
CA VAL A 409 5.76 -13.78 3.58
C VAL A 409 4.87 -14.22 4.74
N MET A 410 5.49 -14.77 5.78
CA MET A 410 4.89 -14.92 7.10
C MET A 410 5.29 -13.73 7.96
N ASP A 411 4.33 -13.13 8.67
CA ASP A 411 4.55 -12.14 9.72
C ASP A 411 4.04 -12.73 11.04
N SER A 412 4.93 -12.91 12.01
CA SER A 412 4.57 -13.43 13.35
C SER A 412 3.83 -14.79 13.30
N ASN A 413 4.21 -15.65 12.34
CA ASN A 413 3.61 -16.96 12.02
C ASN A 413 2.23 -16.93 11.35
N GLU A 414 1.75 -15.77 10.92
CA GLU A 414 0.57 -15.62 10.07
C GLU A 414 0.97 -15.26 8.65
N LEU A 415 0.22 -15.76 7.68
CA LEU A 415 0.49 -15.48 6.28
C LEU A 415 0.08 -14.05 5.93
N ALA A 416 0.99 -13.23 5.43
CA ALA A 416 0.73 -11.81 5.14
C ALA A 416 0.49 -11.56 3.65
N LEU A 417 1.32 -12.17 2.79
CA LEU A 417 1.31 -11.91 1.36
C LEU A 417 1.77 -13.13 0.59
N VAL A 418 1.09 -13.42 -0.53
CA VAL A 418 1.50 -14.41 -1.52
C VAL A 418 1.60 -13.77 -2.89
N LEU A 419 2.69 -14.05 -3.59
CA LEU A 419 3.00 -13.59 -4.94
C LEU A 419 3.07 -14.82 -5.87
N PRO A 420 1.98 -15.14 -6.59
CA PRO A 420 1.95 -16.20 -7.60
C PRO A 420 2.73 -15.78 -8.85
N LEU A 421 3.75 -16.56 -9.21
CA LEU A 421 4.65 -16.28 -10.33
C LEU A 421 4.80 -17.48 -11.26
N ARG A 422 5.10 -17.18 -12.53
CA ARG A 422 5.55 -18.10 -13.55
C ARG A 422 6.92 -17.69 -14.07
N PHE A 423 7.78 -18.67 -14.33
CA PHE A 423 9.13 -18.49 -14.82
C PHE A 423 9.29 -19.25 -16.13
N PHE A 424 9.71 -18.56 -17.18
CA PHE A 424 9.91 -19.20 -18.48
C PHE A 424 11.01 -18.50 -19.30
N LYS A 425 11.40 -19.16 -20.39
CA LYS A 425 12.33 -18.63 -21.39
C LYS A 425 11.61 -18.46 -22.72
N ASN A 426 11.73 -17.28 -23.32
CA ASN A 426 11.34 -17.03 -24.71
C ASN A 426 12.60 -16.72 -25.52
N GLY A 427 13.12 -17.73 -26.23
CA GLY A 427 14.46 -17.69 -26.81
C GLY A 427 15.52 -17.42 -25.72
N PRO A 428 16.39 -16.40 -25.87
CA PRO A 428 17.39 -16.06 -24.86
C PRO A 428 16.80 -15.32 -23.65
N ILE A 429 15.56 -14.85 -23.71
CA ILE A 429 14.96 -13.99 -22.68
C ILE A 429 14.35 -14.84 -21.56
N ARG A 430 14.97 -14.78 -20.36
CA ARG A 430 14.42 -15.27 -19.10
C ARG A 430 13.43 -14.25 -18.50
N THR A 431 12.20 -14.67 -18.27
CA THR A 431 11.11 -13.83 -17.78
C THR A 431 10.52 -14.40 -16.50
N ILE A 432 10.24 -13.51 -15.57
CA ILE A 432 9.39 -13.72 -14.39
C ILE A 432 8.06 -13.04 -14.70
N GLU A 433 6.96 -13.76 -14.62
CA GLU A 433 5.62 -13.24 -14.93
C GLU A 433 4.67 -13.49 -13.77
N GLY A 434 3.74 -12.58 -13.50
CA GLY A 434 2.62 -12.88 -12.61
C GLY A 434 1.81 -14.05 -13.17
N LEU A 435 1.44 -15.03 -12.33
CA LEU A 435 0.69 -16.20 -12.78
C LEU A 435 -0.67 -15.78 -13.39
N SER A 436 -0.71 -15.60 -14.70
CA SER A 436 -1.81 -15.00 -15.45
C SER A 436 -1.67 -15.33 -16.93
N ASN A 437 -2.78 -15.30 -17.66
CA ASN A 437 -2.82 -15.45 -19.12
C ASN A 437 -4.05 -14.72 -19.70
N PHE A 438 -4.42 -15.03 -20.94
CA PHE A 438 -5.58 -14.43 -21.61
C PHE A 438 -6.93 -14.77 -20.96
N TYR A 439 -7.02 -15.78 -20.09
CA TYR A 439 -8.22 -16.00 -19.26
C TYR A 439 -8.31 -15.03 -18.09
N THR A 440 -7.19 -14.41 -17.69
CA THR A 440 -7.10 -13.54 -16.51
C THR A 440 -7.37 -12.07 -16.88
N SER A 441 -8.48 -11.51 -16.40
CA SER A 441 -8.88 -10.12 -16.55
C SER A 441 -8.34 -9.20 -15.45
N LEU A 442 -7.94 -9.78 -14.31
CA LEU A 442 -7.29 -9.10 -13.21
C LEU A 442 -6.31 -10.03 -12.48
N TYR A 443 -5.05 -9.64 -12.44
CA TYR A 443 -3.97 -10.21 -11.65
C TYR A 443 -3.67 -9.31 -10.46
N SER A 444 -3.53 -9.92 -9.29
CA SER A 444 -3.03 -9.28 -8.07
C SER A 444 -2.31 -10.32 -7.21
N PRO A 445 -1.22 -9.94 -6.51
CA PRO A 445 -0.78 -10.68 -5.33
C PRO A 445 -1.93 -10.86 -4.33
N MET A 446 -1.94 -11.98 -3.62
CA MET A 446 -2.93 -12.27 -2.57
C MET A 446 -2.44 -11.71 -1.24
N GLN A 447 -3.12 -10.71 -0.70
CA GLN A 447 -2.72 -9.99 0.50
C GLN A 447 -3.75 -10.21 1.62
N VAL A 448 -3.29 -10.42 2.84
CA VAL A 448 -4.16 -10.38 4.02
C VAL A 448 -4.41 -8.92 4.41
N PRO A 449 -5.66 -8.52 4.73
CA PRO A 449 -5.96 -7.17 5.19
C PRO A 449 -5.01 -6.68 6.28
N ASP A 450 -4.68 -5.39 6.27
CA ASP A 450 -3.80 -4.73 7.26
C ASP A 450 -2.35 -5.25 7.33
N SER A 451 -1.91 -6.03 6.34
CA SER A 451 -0.51 -6.46 6.24
C SER A 451 0.47 -5.28 6.22
N LYS A 452 1.63 -5.48 6.86
CA LYS A 452 2.71 -4.48 6.90
C LYS A 452 3.09 -4.03 5.47
N ARG A 453 3.26 -2.72 5.28
CA ARG A 453 3.75 -2.16 4.01
C ARG A 453 5.17 -2.61 3.70
N PHE A 454 5.56 -2.49 2.43
CA PHE A 454 6.90 -2.76 1.92
C PHE A 454 7.36 -4.22 1.98
N ILE A 455 6.50 -5.18 2.36
CA ILE A 455 6.88 -6.60 2.45
C ILE A 455 7.03 -7.27 1.07
N LEU A 456 6.37 -6.76 0.03
CA LEU A 456 6.45 -7.27 -1.34
C LEU A 456 7.89 -7.30 -1.89
N ARG A 457 8.77 -6.41 -1.44
CA ARG A 457 10.19 -6.38 -1.84
C ARG A 457 10.93 -7.66 -1.52
N TYR A 458 10.56 -8.32 -0.43
CA TYR A 458 11.20 -9.54 0.00
C TYR A 458 10.87 -10.68 -0.96
N LEU A 459 9.62 -10.74 -1.43
CA LEU A 459 9.16 -11.71 -2.43
C LEU A 459 9.82 -11.47 -3.79
N LEU A 460 9.85 -10.22 -4.25
CA LEU A 460 10.49 -9.87 -5.52
C LEU A 460 12.01 -10.16 -5.50
N ARG A 461 12.69 -9.90 -4.36
CA ARG A 461 14.11 -10.26 -4.19
C ARG A 461 14.31 -11.76 -4.19
N ALA A 462 13.48 -12.51 -3.47
CA ALA A 462 13.56 -13.97 -3.42
C ALA A 462 13.40 -14.56 -4.83
N ALA A 463 12.36 -14.13 -5.57
CA ALA A 463 12.13 -14.53 -6.95
C ALA A 463 13.30 -14.15 -7.88
N SER A 464 13.80 -12.91 -7.77
CA SER A 464 14.94 -12.46 -8.59
C SER A 464 16.25 -13.20 -8.26
N HIS A 465 16.45 -13.63 -7.03
CA HIS A 465 17.65 -14.35 -6.59
C HIS A 465 17.62 -15.80 -7.06
N GLU A 466 16.51 -16.49 -6.84
CA GLU A 466 16.33 -17.88 -7.21
C GLU A 466 16.43 -18.08 -8.72
N PHE A 467 15.78 -17.21 -9.50
CA PHE A 467 15.80 -17.26 -10.95
C PHE A 467 16.94 -16.42 -11.55
N GLY A 468 18.13 -16.56 -10.94
CA GLY A 468 19.35 -15.82 -11.25
C GLY A 468 19.53 -15.54 -12.76
N GLY A 469 19.62 -14.26 -13.09
CA GLY A 469 19.76 -13.79 -14.47
C GLY A 469 18.44 -13.59 -15.21
N ALA A 470 17.28 -13.53 -14.53
CA ALA A 470 16.07 -12.99 -15.13
C ALA A 470 16.31 -11.58 -15.70
N HIS A 471 15.81 -11.34 -16.91
CA HIS A 471 15.98 -10.08 -17.63
C HIS A 471 14.73 -9.18 -17.52
N VAL A 472 13.55 -9.82 -17.41
CA VAL A 472 12.24 -9.16 -17.45
C VAL A 472 11.36 -9.69 -16.32
N MET A 473 10.66 -8.77 -15.66
CA MET A 473 9.52 -9.05 -14.80
C MET A 473 8.26 -8.46 -15.45
N ARG A 474 7.15 -9.19 -15.49
CA ARG A 474 5.89 -8.73 -16.08
C ARG A 474 4.69 -9.08 -15.20
N PHE A 475 3.81 -8.12 -14.96
CA PHE A 475 2.61 -8.31 -14.15
C PHE A 475 1.44 -7.65 -14.89
N SER A 476 0.43 -8.42 -15.26
CA SER A 476 -0.71 -7.92 -16.03
C SER A 476 -1.83 -8.95 -16.10
N PRO A 477 -3.07 -8.53 -16.37
CA PRO A 477 -3.59 -7.16 -16.27
C PRO A 477 -3.85 -6.77 -14.80
N MET A 478 -3.56 -5.55 -14.37
CA MET A 478 -3.72 -5.11 -12.98
C MET A 478 -4.65 -3.89 -12.89
N ASP A 479 -5.16 -3.65 -11.68
CA ASP A 479 -5.92 -2.44 -11.37
C ASP A 479 -4.94 -1.28 -11.07
N PRO A 480 -4.85 -0.24 -11.93
CA PRO A 480 -3.94 0.87 -11.70
C PRO A 480 -4.27 1.71 -10.46
N ASP A 481 -5.51 1.63 -9.97
CA ASP A 481 -5.99 2.41 -8.82
C ASP A 481 -5.75 1.65 -7.49
N SER A 482 -5.30 0.41 -7.56
CA SER A 482 -5.00 -0.40 -6.36
C SER A 482 -3.67 0.00 -5.70
N LEU A 483 -3.63 -0.09 -4.37
CA LEU A 483 -2.40 0.15 -3.60
C LEU A 483 -1.28 -0.82 -4.02
N ILE A 484 -1.63 -2.09 -4.24
CA ILE A 484 -0.65 -3.14 -4.61
C ILE A 484 0.03 -2.87 -5.96
N TYR A 485 -0.66 -2.23 -6.92
CA TYR A 485 -0.06 -1.81 -8.19
C TYR A 485 1.03 -0.75 -7.97
N SER A 486 0.73 0.24 -7.13
CA SER A 486 1.65 1.31 -6.75
C SER A 486 2.83 0.79 -5.92
N GLU A 487 2.57 -0.11 -4.96
CA GLU A 487 3.61 -0.79 -4.19
C GLU A 487 4.51 -1.64 -5.09
N LEU A 488 3.97 -2.38 -6.05
CA LEU A 488 4.75 -3.20 -6.97
C LEU A 488 5.69 -2.33 -7.84
N LEU A 489 5.23 -1.19 -8.36
CA LEU A 489 6.10 -0.22 -9.04
C LEU A 489 7.22 0.28 -8.13
N ASN A 490 6.89 0.64 -6.90
CA ASN A 490 7.84 1.13 -5.90
C ASN A 490 8.89 0.06 -5.55
N GLU A 491 8.44 -1.16 -5.26
CA GLU A 491 9.32 -2.25 -4.82
C GLU A 491 10.23 -2.74 -5.94
N LEU A 492 9.77 -2.76 -7.20
CA LEU A 492 10.63 -3.05 -8.34
C LEU A 492 11.80 -2.04 -8.43
N ARG A 493 11.52 -0.73 -8.28
CA ARG A 493 12.59 0.29 -8.18
C ARG A 493 13.46 0.07 -6.94
N ALA A 494 12.85 -0.30 -5.81
CA ALA A 494 13.56 -0.51 -4.56
C ALA A 494 14.60 -1.63 -4.67
N ILE A 495 14.31 -2.68 -5.44
CA ILE A 495 15.19 -3.83 -5.68
C ILE A 495 16.11 -3.67 -6.90
N GLY A 496 16.13 -2.49 -7.54
CA GLY A 496 17.04 -2.17 -8.64
C GLY A 496 16.56 -2.58 -10.04
N TRP A 497 15.29 -2.94 -10.18
CA TRP A 497 14.65 -3.13 -11.47
C TRP A 497 14.08 -1.81 -12.00
N ILE A 498 13.93 -1.67 -13.32
CA ILE A 498 13.42 -0.45 -13.96
C ILE A 498 12.01 -0.72 -14.51
N PRO A 499 10.94 -0.35 -13.79
CA PRO A 499 9.56 -0.63 -14.19
C PRO A 499 8.96 0.43 -15.11
N PHE A 500 8.09 -0.03 -16.01
CA PHE A 500 7.28 0.75 -16.93
C PHE A 500 5.82 0.27 -16.88
N ARG A 501 4.89 1.22 -17.01
CA ARG A 501 3.45 0.97 -17.12
C ARG A 501 3.07 0.75 -18.59
N PHE A 502 2.15 -0.16 -18.88
CA PHE A 502 1.56 -0.31 -20.21
C PHE A 502 0.06 -0.58 -20.13
N PHE A 503 -0.72 -0.02 -21.05
CA PHE A 503 -2.16 -0.24 -21.12
C PHE A 503 -2.46 -1.67 -21.61
N CYS A 504 -3.40 -2.35 -20.96
CA CYS A 504 -3.90 -3.66 -21.40
C CYS A 504 -5.19 -3.49 -22.20
N PHE A 505 -6.26 -3.02 -21.55
CA PHE A 505 -7.59 -2.84 -22.16
C PHE A 505 -8.49 -1.94 -21.30
N GLY A 506 -9.57 -1.44 -21.91
CA GLY A 506 -10.72 -0.89 -21.19
C GLY A 506 -11.64 -2.01 -20.72
N ASN A 507 -12.21 -1.86 -19.53
CA ASN A 507 -13.18 -2.77 -18.94
C ASN A 507 -14.48 -2.00 -18.65
N TRP A 508 -15.61 -2.52 -19.15
CA TRP A 508 -16.95 -1.98 -18.93
C TRP A 508 -17.65 -2.67 -17.76
N PHE A 509 -18.26 -1.90 -16.86
CA PHE A 509 -18.98 -2.44 -15.72
C PHE A 509 -20.23 -1.61 -15.39
N LEU A 510 -21.12 -2.22 -14.62
CA LEU A 510 -22.36 -1.65 -14.15
C LEU A 510 -22.37 -1.65 -12.62
N GLU A 511 -22.48 -0.47 -12.03
CA GLU A 511 -22.91 -0.32 -10.64
C GLU A 511 -24.42 -0.55 -10.57
N VAL A 512 -24.84 -1.54 -9.80
CA VAL A 512 -26.24 -1.93 -9.66
C VAL A 512 -26.85 -1.14 -8.51
N THR A 513 -27.55 -0.06 -8.85
CA THR A 513 -28.22 0.81 -7.87
C THR A 513 -29.73 0.57 -7.78
N ASP A 514 -30.29 -0.21 -8.71
CA ASP A 514 -31.74 -0.42 -8.84
C ASP A 514 -32.05 -1.88 -9.16
N ARG A 515 -33.31 -2.27 -8.95
CA ARG A 515 -33.85 -3.52 -9.50
C ARG A 515 -33.88 -3.47 -11.03
N TRP A 516 -34.08 -4.63 -11.66
CA TRP A 516 -34.06 -4.81 -13.12
C TRP A 516 -34.82 -3.73 -13.90
N GLU A 517 -36.05 -3.41 -13.50
CA GLU A 517 -36.88 -2.39 -14.18
C GLU A 517 -36.26 -0.99 -14.12
N GLY A 518 -35.64 -0.64 -12.99
CA GLY A 518 -34.91 0.63 -12.83
C GLY A 518 -33.66 0.68 -13.71
N TYR A 519 -32.87 -0.39 -13.72
CA TYR A 519 -31.74 -0.55 -14.62
C TYR A 519 -32.15 -0.38 -16.09
N LEU A 520 -33.20 -1.10 -16.52
CA LEU A 520 -33.63 -1.13 -17.91
C LEU A 520 -34.15 0.24 -18.37
N LYS A 521 -34.86 0.99 -17.51
CA LYS A 521 -35.28 2.37 -17.77
C LYS A 521 -34.12 3.33 -18.06
N LYS A 522 -32.94 3.09 -17.47
CA LYS A 522 -31.73 3.87 -17.71
C LYS A 522 -31.02 3.50 -19.03
N ARG A 523 -31.38 2.39 -19.69
CA ARG A 523 -30.80 1.95 -20.96
C ARG A 523 -31.45 2.62 -22.17
N SER A 524 -30.79 2.57 -23.34
CA SER A 524 -31.33 3.16 -24.58
C SER A 524 -32.64 2.51 -25.02
N ALA A 525 -33.52 3.29 -25.67
CA ALA A 525 -34.79 2.78 -26.21
C ALA A 525 -34.57 1.60 -27.17
N ASN A 526 -33.49 1.65 -27.96
CA ASN A 526 -33.11 0.58 -28.89
C ASN A 526 -32.75 -0.73 -28.18
N LEU A 527 -31.97 -0.67 -27.09
CA LEU A 527 -31.64 -1.87 -26.33
C LEU A 527 -32.89 -2.47 -25.69
N ARG A 528 -33.72 -1.64 -25.03
CA ARG A 528 -34.98 -2.08 -24.41
C ARG A 528 -35.91 -2.77 -25.41
N SER A 529 -36.12 -2.13 -26.56
CA SER A 529 -36.97 -2.67 -27.63
C SER A 529 -36.40 -3.96 -28.20
N THR A 530 -35.08 -4.03 -28.40
CA THR A 530 -34.40 -5.24 -28.89
C THR A 530 -34.59 -6.41 -27.93
N ILE A 531 -34.35 -6.22 -26.63
CA ILE A 531 -34.54 -7.26 -25.62
C ILE A 531 -36.00 -7.75 -25.64
N LYS A 532 -36.97 -6.83 -25.52
CA LYS A 532 -38.39 -7.18 -25.50
C LYS A 532 -38.83 -7.95 -26.75
N ARG A 533 -38.47 -7.44 -27.94
CA ARG A 533 -38.85 -8.04 -29.21
C ARG A 533 -38.19 -9.40 -29.40
N ARG A 534 -36.85 -9.49 -29.25
CA ARG A 534 -36.10 -10.74 -29.48
C ARG A 534 -36.46 -11.82 -28.48
N SER A 535 -36.69 -11.49 -27.22
CA SER A 535 -37.17 -12.48 -26.23
C SER A 535 -38.53 -13.04 -26.61
N ARG A 536 -39.49 -12.19 -27.01
CA ARG A 536 -40.82 -12.65 -27.44
C ARG A 536 -40.74 -13.53 -28.69
N ASP A 537 -40.00 -13.08 -29.70
CA ASP A 537 -39.89 -13.80 -30.98
C ASP A 537 -39.16 -15.15 -30.78
N PHE A 538 -38.16 -15.20 -29.89
CA PHE A 538 -37.46 -16.44 -29.52
C PHE A 538 -38.39 -17.44 -28.82
N CYS A 539 -39.18 -16.99 -27.83
CA CYS A 539 -40.15 -17.88 -27.18
C CYS A 539 -41.23 -18.37 -28.14
N ALA A 540 -41.69 -17.54 -29.08
CA ALA A 540 -42.72 -17.91 -30.05
C ALA A 540 -42.31 -19.05 -30.98
N VAL A 541 -41.01 -19.27 -31.20
CA VAL A 541 -40.48 -20.37 -32.01
C VAL A 541 -40.03 -21.58 -31.18
N GLY A 542 -40.42 -21.64 -29.89
CA GLY A 542 -40.07 -22.73 -28.98
C GLY A 542 -38.71 -22.57 -28.29
N GLY A 543 -38.23 -21.34 -28.15
CA GLY A 543 -37.00 -21.02 -27.43
C GLY A 543 -37.20 -20.95 -25.91
N THR A 544 -36.30 -21.59 -25.15
CA THR A 544 -36.28 -21.57 -23.67
C THR A 544 -34.91 -21.16 -23.15
N LEU A 545 -34.86 -20.66 -21.91
CA LEU A 545 -33.64 -20.20 -21.23
C LEU A 545 -33.55 -20.88 -19.87
N GLU A 546 -32.35 -21.33 -19.50
CA GLU A 546 -32.06 -21.97 -18.21
C GLU A 546 -30.84 -21.29 -17.57
N VAL A 547 -30.80 -21.24 -16.24
CA VAL A 547 -29.62 -20.83 -15.45
C VAL A 547 -29.25 -21.96 -14.51
N VAL A 548 -28.07 -22.55 -14.73
CA VAL A 548 -27.50 -23.62 -13.92
C VAL A 548 -26.58 -23.01 -12.86
N THR A 549 -26.83 -23.31 -11.58
CA THR A 549 -26.18 -22.60 -10.44
C THR A 549 -25.45 -23.47 -9.42
N GLY A 550 -25.88 -24.72 -9.20
CA GLY A 550 -25.61 -25.45 -7.94
C GLY A 550 -24.95 -26.83 -8.07
N SER A 551 -24.46 -27.32 -6.92
CA SER A 551 -23.73 -28.58 -6.73
C SER A 551 -24.61 -29.78 -6.37
N ASP A 552 -25.91 -29.57 -6.16
CA ASP A 552 -26.92 -30.57 -5.78
C ASP A 552 -27.39 -31.44 -6.95
N GLN A 553 -27.04 -31.08 -8.19
CA GLN A 553 -27.38 -31.82 -9.41
C GLN A 553 -26.14 -32.01 -10.28
N TRP A 554 -25.16 -32.79 -9.79
CA TRP A 554 -23.89 -32.98 -10.50
C TRP A 554 -24.05 -33.53 -11.93
N GLU A 555 -25.02 -34.42 -12.14
CA GLU A 555 -25.38 -34.92 -13.47
C GLU A 555 -25.82 -33.80 -14.41
N ARG A 556 -26.60 -32.83 -13.91
CA ARG A 556 -27.01 -31.64 -14.67
C ARG A 556 -25.82 -30.75 -15.00
N ILE A 557 -24.85 -30.60 -14.09
CA ILE A 557 -23.63 -29.82 -14.32
C ILE A 557 -22.80 -30.44 -15.45
N GLU A 558 -22.57 -31.75 -15.44
CA GLU A 558 -21.81 -32.42 -16.50
C GLU A 558 -22.53 -32.34 -17.85
N LEU A 559 -23.87 -32.45 -17.87
CA LEU A 559 -24.66 -32.20 -19.07
C LEU A 559 -24.49 -30.75 -19.55
N ALA A 560 -24.53 -29.77 -18.65
CA ALA A 560 -24.36 -28.35 -18.98
C ALA A 560 -22.97 -28.04 -19.57
N ILE A 561 -21.94 -28.74 -19.10
CA ILE A 561 -20.57 -28.66 -19.65
C ILE A 561 -20.56 -29.19 -21.08
N ALA A 562 -21.18 -30.36 -21.32
CA ALA A 562 -21.26 -30.92 -22.67
C ALA A 562 -22.04 -30.02 -23.64
N GLU A 563 -23.16 -29.44 -23.18
CA GLU A 563 -23.97 -28.48 -23.95
C GLU A 563 -23.18 -27.20 -24.27
N TYR A 564 -22.43 -26.67 -23.29
CA TYR A 564 -21.53 -25.55 -23.53
C TYR A 564 -20.47 -25.88 -24.58
N GLN A 565 -19.85 -27.07 -24.51
CA GLN A 565 -18.84 -27.51 -25.46
C GLN A 565 -19.42 -27.69 -26.88
N GLU A 566 -20.62 -28.27 -27.01
CA GLU A 566 -21.35 -28.36 -28.29
C GLU A 566 -21.51 -26.98 -28.91
N VAL A 567 -22.09 -26.04 -28.15
CA VAL A 567 -22.31 -24.66 -28.60
C VAL A 567 -20.99 -23.97 -28.95
N TYR A 568 -19.95 -24.15 -28.14
CA TYR A 568 -18.65 -23.53 -28.36
C TYR A 568 -18.02 -24.00 -29.67
N SER A 569 -18.09 -25.30 -29.95
CA SER A 569 -17.57 -25.90 -31.18
C SER A 569 -18.27 -25.42 -32.46
N ALA A 570 -19.56 -25.04 -32.36
CA ALA A 570 -20.36 -24.48 -33.45
C ALA A 570 -20.29 -22.95 -33.54
N SER A 571 -19.49 -22.29 -32.69
CA SER A 571 -19.38 -20.84 -32.63
C SER A 571 -18.29 -20.29 -33.56
N TRP A 572 -18.24 -18.97 -33.72
CA TRP A 572 -17.19 -18.28 -34.47
C TRP A 572 -15.84 -18.20 -33.74
N LYS A 573 -15.73 -18.82 -32.55
CA LYS A 573 -14.56 -18.73 -31.68
C LYS A 573 -13.48 -19.71 -32.12
N ILE A 574 -12.23 -19.34 -31.86
CA ILE A 574 -11.09 -20.25 -32.04
C ILE A 574 -11.17 -21.36 -30.97
N PRO A 575 -10.83 -22.62 -31.33
CA PRO A 575 -10.75 -23.70 -30.36
C PRO A 575 -9.90 -23.32 -29.14
N GLU A 576 -10.34 -23.72 -27.95
CA GLU A 576 -9.61 -23.44 -26.71
C GLU A 576 -8.21 -24.07 -26.77
N PRO A 577 -7.14 -23.31 -26.47
CA PRO A 577 -5.80 -23.89 -26.38
C PRO A 577 -5.66 -24.82 -25.17
N TYR A 578 -6.51 -24.66 -24.15
CA TYR A 578 -6.57 -25.49 -22.95
C TYR A 578 -7.99 -26.05 -22.77
N PRO A 579 -8.32 -27.19 -23.41
CA PRO A 579 -9.71 -27.69 -23.50
C PRO A 579 -10.32 -28.06 -22.15
N ASP A 580 -9.49 -28.43 -21.16
CA ASP A 580 -9.94 -28.83 -19.83
C ASP A 580 -10.21 -27.63 -18.90
N PHE A 581 -9.67 -26.45 -19.20
CA PHE A 581 -9.74 -25.28 -18.31
C PHE A 581 -11.19 -24.85 -18.03
N VAL A 582 -12.01 -24.66 -19.08
CA VAL A 582 -13.38 -24.18 -18.92
C VAL A 582 -14.28 -25.21 -18.22
N PRO A 583 -14.26 -26.51 -18.58
CA PRO A 583 -14.94 -27.55 -17.81
C PRO A 583 -14.54 -27.57 -16.33
N SER A 584 -13.24 -27.53 -16.01
CA SER A 584 -12.76 -27.50 -14.64
C SER A 584 -13.19 -26.23 -13.89
N LEU A 585 -13.22 -25.07 -14.57
CA LEU A 585 -13.78 -23.83 -14.02
C LEU A 585 -15.26 -23.99 -13.66
N ILE A 586 -16.08 -24.49 -14.57
CA ILE A 586 -17.53 -24.68 -14.34
C ILE A 586 -17.77 -25.58 -13.13
N ARG A 587 -17.08 -26.73 -13.06
CA ARG A 587 -17.14 -27.66 -11.93
C ARG A 587 -16.78 -26.98 -10.61
N HIS A 588 -15.70 -26.20 -10.61
CA HIS A 588 -15.26 -25.50 -9.42
C HIS A 588 -16.26 -24.44 -8.95
N LEU A 589 -16.77 -23.63 -9.88
CA LEU A 589 -17.77 -22.61 -9.59
C LEU A 589 -19.08 -23.21 -9.10
N ALA A 590 -19.52 -24.33 -9.67
CA ALA A 590 -20.70 -25.06 -9.21
C ALA A 590 -20.52 -25.56 -7.77
N LYS A 591 -19.37 -26.20 -7.49
CA LYS A 591 -19.03 -26.68 -6.14
C LYS A 591 -19.02 -25.57 -5.09
N THR A 592 -18.63 -24.36 -5.48
CA THR A 592 -18.51 -23.20 -4.58
C THR A 592 -19.74 -22.27 -4.60
N GLY A 593 -20.80 -22.63 -5.33
CA GLY A 593 -22.03 -21.82 -5.44
C GLY A 593 -21.88 -20.53 -6.25
N LYS A 594 -20.75 -20.35 -6.93
CA LYS A 594 -20.37 -19.14 -7.69
C LYS A 594 -20.75 -19.21 -9.18
N LEU A 595 -21.26 -20.35 -9.66
CA LEU A 595 -21.61 -20.53 -11.07
C LEU A 595 -22.96 -19.90 -11.39
N ARG A 596 -23.06 -19.14 -12.48
CA ARG A 596 -24.32 -18.93 -13.20
C ARG A 596 -24.07 -19.24 -14.67
N LEU A 597 -24.35 -20.48 -15.08
CA LEU A 597 -24.23 -20.93 -16.47
C LEU A 597 -25.59 -20.83 -17.14
N GLY A 598 -25.77 -19.81 -17.97
CA GLY A 598 -26.98 -19.68 -18.76
C GLY A 598 -26.89 -20.52 -20.04
N ILE A 599 -27.98 -21.20 -20.39
CA ILE A 599 -28.12 -21.95 -21.65
C ILE A 599 -29.41 -21.54 -22.34
N ALA A 600 -29.33 -21.27 -23.64
CA ALA A 600 -30.49 -21.02 -24.49
C ALA A 600 -30.74 -22.24 -25.37
N TYR A 601 -31.96 -22.76 -25.31
CA TYR A 601 -32.41 -23.89 -26.12
C TYR A 601 -33.39 -23.42 -27.18
N LEU A 602 -33.30 -24.00 -28.37
CA LEU A 602 -34.34 -23.88 -29.39
C LEU A 602 -34.82 -25.29 -29.75
N GLN A 603 -36.10 -25.56 -29.49
CA GLN A 603 -36.70 -26.89 -29.71
C GLN A 603 -35.91 -28.02 -29.03
N GLY A 604 -35.39 -27.75 -27.82
CA GLY A 604 -34.62 -28.71 -27.02
C GLY A 604 -33.12 -28.80 -27.35
N ARG A 605 -32.62 -28.11 -28.39
CA ARG A 605 -31.20 -28.09 -28.73
C ARG A 605 -30.49 -26.86 -28.13
N PRO A 606 -29.32 -26.99 -27.48
CA PRO A 606 -28.56 -25.84 -27.00
C PRO A 606 -28.00 -25.03 -28.17
N ILE A 607 -28.28 -23.73 -28.22
CA ILE A 607 -27.84 -22.83 -29.29
C ILE A 607 -26.98 -21.66 -28.80
N ALA A 608 -26.99 -21.37 -27.49
CA ALA A 608 -26.09 -20.41 -26.87
C ALA A 608 -25.84 -20.78 -25.42
N ALA A 609 -24.66 -20.44 -24.92
CA ALA A 609 -24.27 -20.64 -23.55
C ALA A 609 -23.41 -19.48 -23.05
N GLN A 610 -23.59 -19.09 -21.79
CA GLN A 610 -22.85 -18.00 -21.18
C GLN A 610 -22.48 -18.32 -19.73
N ILE A 611 -21.19 -18.23 -19.41
CA ILE A 611 -20.65 -18.47 -18.06
C ILE A 611 -20.51 -17.14 -17.34
N TRP A 612 -21.14 -17.04 -16.18
CA TRP A 612 -20.96 -15.92 -15.25
C TRP A 612 -20.40 -16.44 -13.92
N ILE A 613 -19.49 -15.66 -13.34
CA ILE A 613 -18.86 -15.93 -12.05
C ILE A 613 -19.46 -14.95 -11.04
N CYS A 614 -20.22 -15.46 -10.07
CA CYS A 614 -20.93 -14.63 -9.10
C CYS A 614 -20.32 -14.81 -7.71
N THR A 615 -19.73 -13.74 -7.19
CA THR A 615 -19.34 -13.60 -5.78
C THR A 615 -20.48 -12.89 -5.03
N LYS A 616 -20.30 -12.62 -3.73
CA LYS A 616 -21.35 -12.02 -2.89
C LYS A 616 -21.86 -10.68 -3.40
N THR A 617 -20.97 -9.85 -3.96
CA THR A 617 -21.28 -8.47 -4.34
C THR A 617 -21.16 -8.23 -5.84
N LYS A 618 -20.60 -9.17 -6.60
CA LYS A 618 -20.19 -8.96 -7.99
C LYS A 618 -20.51 -10.15 -8.88
N ALA A 619 -21.02 -9.87 -10.09
CA ALA A 619 -21.18 -10.86 -11.15
C ALA A 619 -20.29 -10.52 -12.36
N SER A 620 -19.42 -11.45 -12.74
CA SER A 620 -18.47 -11.30 -13.83
C SER A 620 -18.91 -12.10 -15.05
N ILE A 621 -19.09 -11.43 -16.20
CA ILE A 621 -19.49 -12.04 -17.47
C ILE A 621 -18.25 -12.66 -18.12
N PHE A 622 -17.99 -13.94 -17.84
CA PHE A 622 -16.73 -14.59 -18.20
C PHE A 622 -16.66 -14.94 -19.70
N LYS A 623 -17.63 -15.71 -20.20
CA LYS A 623 -17.56 -16.21 -21.58
C LYS A 623 -18.94 -16.42 -22.18
N LEU A 624 -19.10 -16.01 -23.44
CA LEU A 624 -20.30 -16.21 -24.25
C LEU A 624 -19.93 -16.96 -25.52
N ALA A 625 -20.72 -17.98 -25.85
CA ALA A 625 -20.71 -18.65 -27.14
C ALA A 625 -22.14 -18.83 -27.65
N TYR A 626 -22.31 -18.81 -28.96
CA TYR A 626 -23.56 -19.20 -29.63
C TYR A 626 -23.25 -19.85 -30.97
N ASP A 627 -24.11 -20.78 -31.38
CA ASP A 627 -24.06 -21.40 -32.69
C ASP A 627 -24.38 -20.35 -33.76
N GLN A 628 -23.44 -20.15 -34.68
CA GLN A 628 -23.51 -19.10 -35.69
C GLN A 628 -24.73 -19.24 -36.62
N ALA A 629 -25.25 -20.46 -36.81
CA ALA A 629 -26.44 -20.72 -37.61
C ALA A 629 -27.70 -20.05 -37.03
N TYR A 630 -27.73 -19.81 -35.71
CA TYR A 630 -28.88 -19.22 -35.02
C TYR A 630 -28.70 -17.75 -34.66
N ALA A 631 -27.68 -17.07 -35.19
CA ALA A 631 -27.38 -15.67 -34.91
C ALA A 631 -28.58 -14.72 -35.14
N ALA A 632 -29.45 -15.05 -36.11
CA ALA A 632 -30.66 -14.27 -36.41
C ALA A 632 -31.64 -14.14 -35.23
N HIS A 633 -31.65 -15.12 -34.31
CA HIS A 633 -32.45 -15.10 -33.09
C HIS A 633 -31.85 -14.24 -31.97
N SER A 634 -30.62 -13.72 -32.16
CA SER A 634 -29.89 -12.95 -31.16
C SER A 634 -29.73 -13.67 -29.80
N PRO A 635 -29.38 -14.97 -29.78
CA PRO A 635 -29.44 -15.78 -28.56
C PRO A 635 -28.51 -15.27 -27.45
N GLY A 636 -27.36 -14.68 -27.79
CA GLY A 636 -26.48 -14.04 -26.81
C GLY A 636 -27.09 -12.81 -26.12
N THR A 637 -27.90 -12.01 -26.83
CA THR A 637 -28.55 -10.81 -26.26
C THR A 637 -29.64 -11.19 -25.27
N ILE A 638 -30.49 -12.16 -25.63
CA ILE A 638 -31.57 -12.63 -24.75
C ILE A 638 -31.00 -13.34 -23.52
N LEU A 639 -29.92 -14.10 -23.69
CA LEU A 639 -29.28 -14.82 -22.59
C LEU A 639 -28.57 -13.86 -21.64
N THR A 640 -27.86 -12.86 -22.16
CA THR A 640 -27.27 -11.78 -21.35
C THR A 640 -28.34 -11.02 -20.57
N ALA A 641 -29.48 -10.67 -21.19
CA ALA A 641 -30.57 -10.01 -20.49
C ALA A 641 -31.17 -10.87 -19.37
N HIS A 642 -31.32 -12.18 -19.62
CA HIS A 642 -31.88 -13.12 -18.65
C HIS A 642 -30.96 -13.31 -17.44
N LEU A 643 -29.66 -13.53 -17.66
CA LEU A 643 -28.67 -13.63 -16.58
C LEU A 643 -28.51 -12.32 -15.83
N LEU A 644 -28.49 -11.18 -16.53
CA LEU A 644 -28.40 -9.88 -15.88
C LEU A 644 -29.61 -9.61 -14.98
N ARG A 645 -30.82 -9.96 -15.42
CA ARG A 645 -32.01 -9.91 -14.55
C ARG A 645 -31.86 -10.83 -13.34
N HIS A 646 -31.42 -12.06 -13.54
CA HIS A 646 -31.23 -13.03 -12.47
C HIS A 646 -30.28 -12.52 -11.38
N VAL A 647 -29.10 -12.02 -11.76
CA VAL A 647 -28.12 -11.56 -10.76
C VAL A 647 -28.56 -10.29 -10.03
N ILE A 648 -29.34 -9.41 -10.69
CA ILE A 648 -29.87 -8.19 -10.06
C ILE A 648 -31.03 -8.52 -9.12
N GLU A 649 -31.95 -9.41 -9.52
CA GLU A 649 -33.18 -9.66 -8.78
C GLU A 649 -33.05 -10.74 -7.71
N ASN A 650 -32.26 -11.79 -7.98
CA ASN A 650 -32.14 -12.96 -7.13
C ASN A 650 -30.83 -12.98 -6.34
N ASP A 651 -29.69 -12.71 -7.01
CA ASP A 651 -28.38 -12.73 -6.33
C ASP A 651 -28.11 -11.42 -5.57
N GLY A 652 -28.74 -10.31 -5.97
CA GLY A 652 -28.61 -9.01 -5.30
C GLY A 652 -27.22 -8.38 -5.44
N VAL A 653 -26.52 -8.65 -6.55
CA VAL A 653 -25.16 -8.12 -6.76
C VAL A 653 -25.17 -6.60 -6.89
N THR A 654 -24.10 -5.97 -6.41
CA THR A 654 -23.87 -4.51 -6.48
C THR A 654 -23.04 -4.09 -7.70
N GLU A 655 -22.32 -5.02 -8.33
CA GLU A 655 -21.54 -4.78 -9.55
C GLU A 655 -21.76 -5.91 -10.57
N VAL A 656 -21.87 -5.56 -11.86
CA VAL A 656 -21.74 -6.50 -12.98
C VAL A 656 -20.58 -6.08 -13.89
N ASP A 657 -19.65 -6.99 -14.18
CA ASP A 657 -18.37 -6.71 -14.83
C ASP A 657 -18.21 -7.49 -16.14
N TYR A 658 -17.87 -6.82 -17.26
CA TYR A 658 -17.59 -7.46 -18.56
C TYR A 658 -16.15 -7.92 -18.75
N LEU A 659 -15.30 -7.76 -17.72
CA LEU A 659 -13.92 -8.22 -17.67
C LEU A 659 -13.06 -7.61 -18.78
N THR A 660 -12.72 -8.38 -19.81
CA THR A 660 -11.72 -8.00 -20.82
C THR A 660 -12.37 -7.41 -22.06
N GLY A 661 -11.85 -6.27 -22.54
CA GLY A 661 -12.14 -5.70 -23.86
C GLY A 661 -13.00 -4.44 -23.84
N ASP A 662 -12.70 -3.53 -24.76
CA ASP A 662 -13.23 -2.15 -24.82
C ASP A 662 -14.28 -1.94 -25.93
N ASP A 663 -14.97 -3.02 -26.32
CA ASP A 663 -15.92 -2.99 -27.44
C ASP A 663 -17.11 -2.06 -27.18
N GLU A 664 -17.45 -1.20 -28.14
CA GLU A 664 -18.50 -0.18 -27.99
C GLU A 664 -19.88 -0.77 -27.63
N TYR A 665 -20.19 -2.00 -28.05
CA TYR A 665 -21.49 -2.61 -27.74
C TYR A 665 -21.68 -2.85 -26.24
N LYS A 666 -20.60 -3.04 -25.46
CA LYS A 666 -20.66 -3.26 -24.02
C LYS A 666 -21.20 -2.01 -23.29
N ARG A 667 -20.90 -0.82 -23.81
CA ARG A 667 -21.46 0.46 -23.32
C ARG A 667 -22.98 0.50 -23.37
N HIS A 668 -23.62 -0.25 -24.25
CA HIS A 668 -25.08 -0.29 -24.29
C HIS A 668 -25.66 -0.95 -23.03
N TRP A 669 -24.95 -1.92 -22.47
CA TRP A 669 -25.33 -2.64 -21.25
C TRP A 669 -24.80 -1.96 -19.99
N MET A 670 -23.58 -1.41 -20.05
CA MET A 670 -22.84 -0.92 -18.88
C MET A 670 -22.95 0.59 -18.70
N GLY A 671 -22.71 1.07 -17.47
CA GLY A 671 -22.74 2.50 -17.14
C GLY A 671 -21.36 3.13 -17.10
N ASN A 672 -20.35 2.34 -16.73
CA ASN A 672 -19.06 2.81 -16.30
C ASN A 672 -17.96 2.08 -17.08
N ARG A 673 -16.79 2.71 -17.18
CA ARG A 673 -15.59 2.14 -17.80
C ARG A 673 -14.40 2.40 -16.90
N ARG A 674 -13.60 1.36 -16.65
CA ARG A 674 -12.30 1.43 -15.97
C ARG A 674 -11.20 0.90 -16.88
N GLU A 675 -9.95 1.13 -16.52
CA GLU A 675 -8.80 0.65 -17.29
C GLU A 675 -8.06 -0.45 -16.55
N ARG A 676 -7.47 -1.37 -17.32
CA ARG A 676 -6.52 -2.34 -16.82
C ARG A 676 -5.15 -2.08 -17.41
N TRP A 677 -4.15 -2.09 -16.55
CA TRP A 677 -2.77 -1.74 -16.88
C TRP A 677 -1.83 -2.84 -16.41
N GLY A 678 -0.72 -3.01 -17.10
CA GLY A 678 0.36 -3.89 -16.68
C GLY A 678 1.61 -3.13 -16.27
N ILE A 679 2.50 -3.85 -15.61
CA ILE A 679 3.86 -3.42 -15.26
C ILE A 679 4.83 -4.36 -15.97
N ILE A 680 5.80 -3.79 -16.67
CA ILE A 680 6.97 -4.52 -17.20
C ILE A 680 8.22 -3.88 -16.64
N ALA A 681 9.13 -4.67 -16.08
CA ALA A 681 10.37 -4.19 -15.51
C ALA A 681 11.58 -4.92 -16.08
N TYR A 682 12.67 -4.18 -16.24
CA TYR A 682 13.90 -4.70 -16.82
C TYR A 682 15.03 -4.70 -15.79
N ASN A 683 15.85 -5.76 -15.83
CA ASN A 683 17.01 -5.89 -14.95
C ASN A 683 18.26 -5.25 -15.59
N PRO A 684 18.72 -4.09 -15.10
CA PRO A 684 19.87 -3.40 -15.70
C PRO A 684 21.20 -4.11 -15.45
N LEU A 685 21.24 -5.12 -14.57
CA LEU A 685 22.45 -5.90 -14.29
C LEU A 685 22.71 -7.02 -15.31
N THR A 686 21.80 -7.20 -16.27
CA THR A 686 21.95 -8.17 -17.36
C THR A 686 22.06 -7.44 -18.69
N LEU A 687 22.94 -7.90 -19.59
CA LEU A 687 23.10 -7.27 -20.91
C LEU A 687 21.79 -7.27 -21.71
N ILE A 688 21.05 -8.39 -21.66
CA ILE A 688 19.75 -8.51 -22.32
C ILE A 688 18.71 -7.58 -21.67
N GLY A 689 18.63 -7.53 -20.34
CA GLY A 689 17.70 -6.64 -19.64
C GLY A 689 18.01 -5.16 -19.91
N LEU A 690 19.29 -4.77 -19.93
CA LEU A 690 19.71 -3.42 -20.28
C LEU A 690 19.36 -3.06 -21.73
N PHE A 691 19.58 -3.98 -22.68
CA PHE A 691 19.17 -3.79 -24.07
C PHE A 691 17.65 -3.62 -24.20
N LEU A 692 16.86 -4.46 -23.53
CA LEU A 692 15.40 -4.39 -23.54
C LEU A 692 14.89 -3.09 -22.92
N PHE A 693 15.53 -2.61 -21.86
CA PHE A 693 15.28 -1.29 -21.29
C PHE A 693 15.47 -0.17 -22.32
N PHE A 694 16.61 -0.15 -23.05
CA PHE A 694 16.85 0.86 -24.09
C PHE A 694 15.86 0.75 -25.26
N LYS A 695 15.47 -0.47 -25.63
CA LYS A 695 14.42 -0.72 -26.63
C LYS A 695 13.07 -0.16 -26.18
N GLU A 696 12.67 -0.37 -24.93
CA GLU A 696 11.44 0.20 -24.37
C GLU A 696 11.49 1.74 -24.37
N LEU A 697 12.61 2.31 -23.92
CA LEU A 697 12.80 3.75 -23.83
C LEU A 697 12.71 4.42 -25.21
N SER A 698 13.42 3.88 -26.21
CA SER A 698 13.39 4.38 -27.58
C SER A 698 11.99 4.27 -28.20
N GLY A 699 11.29 3.15 -27.99
CA GLY A 699 9.92 2.96 -28.44
C GLY A 699 8.92 3.97 -27.83
N ARG A 700 9.13 4.37 -26.57
CA ARG A 700 8.29 5.40 -25.92
C ARG A 700 8.58 6.80 -26.43
N ILE A 701 9.85 7.15 -26.59
CA ILE A 701 10.26 8.46 -27.14
C ILE A 701 9.71 8.62 -28.56
N ALA A 702 9.84 7.61 -29.42
CA ALA A 702 9.31 7.64 -30.77
C ALA A 702 7.79 7.87 -30.83
N LYS A 703 7.03 7.28 -29.89
CA LYS A 703 5.57 7.49 -29.78
C LYS A 703 5.20 8.93 -29.37
N THR A 704 6.05 9.63 -28.63
CA THR A 704 5.83 11.02 -28.23
C THR A 704 6.02 11.99 -29.40
N PHE A 705 7.00 11.73 -30.28
CA PHE A 705 7.26 12.56 -31.46
C PHE A 705 6.39 12.22 -32.67
N TRP A 706 5.73 11.06 -32.66
CA TRP A 706 4.80 10.64 -33.71
C TRP A 706 3.39 10.46 -33.15
N PRO A 707 2.62 11.55 -32.99
CA PRO A 707 1.22 11.42 -32.61
C PRO A 707 0.52 10.55 -33.67
N ARG A 708 -0.01 9.40 -33.23
CA ARG A 708 -0.78 8.50 -34.08
C ARG A 708 -1.91 9.29 -34.73
N LYS A 709 -1.88 9.43 -36.07
CA LYS A 709 -3.10 9.62 -36.87
C LYS A 709 -4.12 8.60 -36.35
N ARG A 710 -5.29 9.09 -35.94
CA ARG A 710 -6.44 8.30 -35.48
C ARG A 710 -6.53 7.00 -36.30
N ARG A 711 -6.29 5.86 -35.66
CA ARG A 711 -6.74 4.56 -36.16
C ARG A 711 -8.24 4.47 -35.88
N GLN A 712 -9.04 5.17 -36.69
CA GLN A 712 -10.37 4.70 -37.07
C GLN A 712 -10.17 3.91 -38.36
N GLY A 713 -10.52 2.62 -38.35
CA GLY A 713 -10.51 1.78 -39.54
C GLY A 713 -9.29 0.86 -39.71
N ARG A 714 -9.19 -0.17 -38.85
CA ARG A 714 -8.75 -1.54 -39.18
C ARG A 714 -8.81 -2.38 -37.89
N GLU A 715 -10.03 -2.60 -37.42
CA GLU A 715 -10.41 -3.70 -36.51
C GLU A 715 -11.47 -4.54 -37.23
N LYS A 716 -11.09 -5.04 -38.41
CA LYS A 716 -11.61 -6.30 -38.94
C LYS A 716 -10.41 -7.23 -38.91
N ASP A 717 -10.59 -8.41 -38.33
CA ASP A 717 -9.56 -9.41 -37.96
C ASP A 717 -9.04 -9.28 -36.52
N GLY A 718 -9.98 -9.12 -35.57
CA GLY A 718 -9.79 -9.42 -34.15
C GLY A 718 -10.24 -10.84 -33.84
N GLY A 719 -9.60 -11.84 -34.47
CA GLY A 719 -9.58 -13.19 -33.90
C GLY A 719 -8.82 -13.09 -32.58
N MET A 720 -9.53 -13.25 -31.46
CA MET A 720 -8.94 -13.37 -30.13
C MET A 720 -7.93 -14.52 -30.15
N TYR A 721 -6.66 -14.22 -29.87
CA TYR A 721 -5.70 -15.22 -29.41
C TYR A 721 -5.76 -15.34 -27.90
#